data_AF-A0A5J9WRC4-F1
#
_entry.id   AF-A0A5J9WRC4-F1
#
_cell.length_a   1.000
_cell.length_b   1.000
_cell.length_c   1.000
_cell.angle_alpha   90.00
_cell.angle_beta   90.00
_cell.angle_gamma   90.00
#
_symmetry.space_group_name_H-M   'P 1'
#
loop_
_entity.id
_entity.type
_entity.pdbx_description
1 polymer ?
#
loop_
_entity_poly.entity_id
_entity_poly.type
_entity_poly.pdbx_seq_one_letter_code
_entity_poly.pdbx_strand_id
1 'polypeptide(L)'
;FLDRGVNKPMSTVAASSPAKETTTYAEKLGFSEVMITDVDAVQERVLAEILGRNGDSEYLVKKCGLAGATDRAAFRAKVPMVSYEDLQPYIQRIADGDRSPLLTGAAHPVSEFLTSSGTSGGERKQLPTFEDEVDRRQLLFGLVMPVISQYIPELDKGTALVFMFVKSETMTPGGLPARTVLTNAVRPVPAPRRGARRRRVCLRAIRFLQMHWEQLVADVEAGALNQRVTDPSVREAVAGVLRADPVLARFVRAECCSNKNDDWAGIIKRIWPNTMYLDAIVTGSMAQYVPALDYYSGGLPVASNVYASSECSFGINLRPMCHPSEVSYTIMPNMAYFEFLPVDGDGDASHEDLLDVRARAGRDPRPQRRLRVPWSYKSNHFKNSTGTSPLAAILCEDTFQSMYAQMLCGLCRRRDVVRIGTVFAPGLLRAVRFLQMNWEQLAGVLNPRVTDQSVHESVADILRPDPDLAQFIRAEWSKGDWAGIITRIWPNAKCVETVVTGSMAQYVPTLNYYSGGLPVISTAYASSECFFGFNLNPLCDPSEVSYTFMPNMAYFEFLPVDGNGDTSHEADLVELARVEVGREYELVVTTYSGLNRYRIGDILRVTGFHNAAPQFSIVGRQNVLLSIEFDKTDEAELQRAVERASSALLRPHGVVVLDYTSRACTESIPGHYVIYWELLLTNKDAAVDGDVLERCCLEIEDALNPVYRQSRVEDGSIGPLEIRVVRPGTFEELMDYAISRGTSIAQYKVPRCVTLPPVVELLDSHVVSCHFSPKLPHWTPGQPQE
;
A
#
# COMPACT_ATOMS: atom_id res chain seq x y z
N PHE A 1 -41.96 -64.32 5.99
CA PHE A 1 -41.14 -65.50 5.63
C PHE A 1 -40.10 -65.03 4.64
N LEU A 2 -38.78 -65.04 4.81
CA LEU A 2 -37.78 -65.40 5.85
C LEU A 2 -36.51 -64.69 5.32
N ASP A 3 -36.01 -63.64 5.96
CA ASP A 3 -34.89 -63.62 6.92
C ASP A 3 -33.49 -64.03 6.38
N ARG A 4 -32.53 -63.12 6.67
CA ARG A 4 -31.05 -63.23 6.82
C ARG A 4 -30.09 -62.89 5.67
N GLY A 5 -29.37 -61.78 5.89
CA GLY A 5 -27.98 -61.60 5.45
C GLY A 5 -27.58 -60.15 5.13
N VAL A 6 -27.47 -59.27 6.13
CA VAL A 6 -26.80 -57.95 5.96
C VAL A 6 -25.58 -57.88 6.88
N ASN A 7 -24.39 -57.93 6.27
CA ASN A 7 -23.13 -57.48 6.84
C ASN A 7 -22.82 -56.09 6.26
N LYS A 8 -22.46 -55.15 7.15
CA LYS A 8 -21.85 -53.85 6.80
C LYS A 8 -20.54 -54.05 6.01
N PRO A 9 -20.18 -53.05 5.19
CA PRO A 9 -18.90 -52.39 5.43
C PRO A 9 -19.03 -50.85 5.51
N MET A 10 -18.06 -50.25 6.20
CA MET A 10 -17.88 -48.82 6.45
C MET A 10 -17.78 -48.02 5.15
N SER A 11 -18.58 -46.95 5.01
CA SER A 11 -18.27 -45.85 4.09
C SER A 11 -17.83 -44.63 4.91
N THR A 12 -16.58 -44.23 4.70
CA THR A 12 -16.00 -42.94 5.11
C THR A 12 -16.81 -41.79 4.51
N VAL A 13 -17.49 -41.03 5.35
CA VAL A 13 -18.13 -39.77 4.98
C VAL A 13 -17.05 -38.71 4.83
N ALA A 14 -16.89 -38.20 3.60
CA ALA A 14 -16.07 -37.04 3.30
C ALA A 14 -16.64 -35.82 4.05
N ALA A 15 -15.82 -35.21 4.90
CA ALA A 15 -16.16 -33.98 5.58
C ALA A 15 -16.20 -32.83 4.55
N SER A 16 -17.42 -32.35 4.25
CA SER A 16 -17.65 -31.09 3.58
C SER A 16 -17.20 -29.93 4.47
N SER A 17 -16.25 -29.13 3.97
CA SER A 17 -15.76 -27.92 4.63
C SER A 17 -16.86 -26.85 4.73
N PRO A 18 -17.06 -26.19 5.89
CA PRO A 18 -18.04 -25.11 6.01
C PRO A 18 -17.49 -23.83 5.36
N ALA A 19 -18.26 -23.28 4.42
CA ALA A 19 -17.99 -22.01 3.75
C ALA A 19 -17.93 -20.86 4.77
N LYS A 20 -16.83 -20.10 4.76
CA LYS A 20 -16.67 -18.86 5.53
C LYS A 20 -17.25 -17.70 4.70
N GLU A 21 -18.22 -16.99 5.27
CA GLU A 21 -18.76 -15.75 4.70
C GLU A 21 -17.64 -14.73 4.47
N THR A 22 -17.20 -14.68 3.23
CA THR A 22 -16.28 -13.69 2.67
C THR A 22 -17.16 -12.96 1.66
N THR A 23 -17.21 -11.63 1.69
CA THR A 23 -17.85 -10.85 0.61
C THR A 23 -17.42 -11.42 -0.72
N THR A 24 -18.39 -11.84 -1.53
CA THR A 24 -18.09 -12.52 -2.78
C THR A 24 -17.42 -11.55 -3.75
N TYR A 25 -16.58 -12.04 -4.65
CA TYR A 25 -16.01 -11.21 -5.71
C TYR A 25 -17.11 -10.50 -6.52
N ALA A 26 -18.28 -11.12 -6.67
CA ALA A 26 -19.44 -10.54 -7.35
C ALA A 26 -19.96 -9.25 -6.68
N GLU A 27 -20.06 -9.19 -5.35
CA GLU A 27 -20.53 -8.00 -4.64
C GLU A 27 -19.57 -6.81 -4.79
N LYS A 28 -18.26 -7.09 -4.76
CA LYS A 28 -17.22 -6.06 -4.94
C LYS A 28 -17.22 -5.49 -6.35
N LEU A 29 -17.42 -6.35 -7.34
CA LEU A 29 -17.54 -5.94 -8.75
C LEU A 29 -18.84 -5.15 -8.98
N GLY A 30 -19.95 -5.58 -8.37
CA GLY A 30 -21.21 -4.84 -8.39
C GLY A 30 -21.08 -3.44 -7.76
N PHE A 31 -20.31 -3.31 -6.67
CA PHE A 31 -20.01 -2.00 -6.08
C PHE A 31 -19.24 -1.09 -7.05
N SER A 32 -18.18 -1.60 -7.71
CA SER A 32 -17.44 -0.81 -8.69
C SER A 32 -18.31 -0.38 -9.87
N GLU A 33 -19.15 -1.27 -10.39
CA GLU A 33 -20.10 -1.01 -11.50
C GLU A 33 -21.05 0.15 -11.16
N VAL A 34 -21.63 0.14 -9.95
CA VAL A 34 -22.52 1.22 -9.50
C VAL A 34 -21.80 2.56 -9.43
N MET A 35 -20.56 2.58 -8.91
CA MET A 35 -19.79 3.82 -8.77
C MET A 35 -19.39 4.42 -10.12
N ILE A 36 -19.15 3.60 -11.14
CA ILE A 36 -18.73 4.06 -12.48
C ILE A 36 -19.90 4.31 -13.44
N THR A 37 -21.15 4.10 -13.00
CA THR A 37 -22.35 4.35 -13.83
C THR A 37 -22.74 5.83 -13.87
N ASP A 38 -22.62 6.56 -12.76
CA ASP A 38 -22.95 7.99 -12.66
C ASP A 38 -21.81 8.77 -12.00
N VAL A 39 -20.73 8.91 -12.76
CA VAL A 39 -19.47 9.48 -12.30
C VAL A 39 -19.61 10.93 -11.86
N ASP A 40 -20.39 11.74 -12.60
CA ASP A 40 -20.56 13.15 -12.29
C ASP A 40 -21.31 13.36 -10.97
N ALA A 41 -22.40 12.63 -10.74
CA ALA A 41 -23.14 12.70 -9.49
C ALA A 41 -22.32 12.19 -8.28
N VAL A 42 -21.50 11.15 -8.47
CA VAL A 42 -20.59 10.67 -7.42
C VAL A 42 -19.53 11.74 -7.11
N GLN A 43 -18.92 12.37 -8.11
CA GLN A 43 -17.94 13.44 -7.92
C GLN A 43 -18.54 14.67 -7.23
N GLU A 44 -19.76 15.06 -7.61
CA GLU A 44 -20.50 16.15 -6.95
C GLU A 44 -20.74 15.87 -5.46
N ARG A 45 -21.12 14.62 -5.14
CA ARG A 45 -21.34 14.20 -3.76
C ARG A 45 -20.05 14.12 -2.95
N VAL A 46 -18.97 13.61 -3.55
CA VAL A 46 -17.65 13.54 -2.91
C VAL A 46 -17.14 14.94 -2.59
N LEU A 47 -17.23 15.88 -3.53
CA LEU A 47 -16.86 17.27 -3.28
C LEU A 47 -17.69 17.87 -2.14
N ALA A 48 -19.02 17.71 -2.18
CA ALA A 48 -19.88 18.22 -1.12
C ALA A 48 -19.55 17.63 0.26
N GLU A 49 -19.15 16.35 0.32
CA GLU A 49 -18.71 15.70 1.56
C GLU A 49 -17.36 16.24 2.05
N ILE A 50 -16.38 16.41 1.16
CA ILE A 50 -15.07 16.99 1.49
C ILE A 50 -15.26 18.41 2.04
N LEU A 51 -16.03 19.24 1.34
CA LEU A 51 -16.29 20.62 1.76
C LEU A 51 -17.14 20.70 3.02
N GLY A 52 -18.10 19.78 3.21
CA GLY A 52 -18.87 19.69 4.44
C GLY A 52 -18.01 19.29 5.65
N ARG A 53 -17.00 18.45 5.45
CA ARG A 53 -16.07 18.03 6.52
C ARG A 53 -15.00 19.05 6.84
N ASN A 54 -14.47 19.73 5.81
CA ASN A 54 -13.34 20.65 5.94
C ASN A 54 -13.73 22.12 5.90
N GLY A 55 -15.01 22.44 5.78
CA GLY A 55 -15.51 23.79 5.54
C GLY A 55 -15.23 24.80 6.66
N ASP A 56 -14.85 24.35 7.85
CA ASP A 56 -14.41 25.15 9.00
C ASP A 56 -12.88 25.33 9.07
N SER A 57 -12.12 24.74 8.15
CA SER A 57 -10.66 24.88 8.07
C SER A 57 -10.22 26.31 7.79
N GLU A 58 -9.08 26.72 8.34
CA GLU A 58 -8.48 28.03 8.13
C GLU A 58 -8.26 28.30 6.64
N TYR A 59 -7.80 27.29 5.88
CA TYR A 59 -7.57 27.41 4.45
C TYR A 59 -8.86 27.72 3.68
N LEU A 60 -9.92 26.94 3.85
CA LEU A 60 -11.17 27.16 3.10
C LEU A 60 -11.93 28.42 3.56
N VAL A 61 -11.88 28.73 4.87
CA VAL A 61 -12.58 29.88 5.44
C VAL A 61 -11.84 31.19 5.19
N LYS A 62 -10.60 31.30 5.68
CA LYS A 62 -9.87 32.59 5.70
C LYS A 62 -9.15 32.85 4.37
N LYS A 63 -8.57 31.82 3.76
CA LYS A 63 -7.78 31.99 2.53
C LYS A 63 -8.66 32.00 1.28
N CYS A 64 -9.59 31.05 1.16
CA CYS A 64 -10.45 30.91 -0.04
C CYS A 64 -11.78 31.67 0.07
N GLY A 65 -12.23 32.05 1.27
CA GLY A 65 -13.52 32.74 1.43
C GLY A 65 -14.73 31.87 1.03
N LEU A 66 -14.61 30.54 1.11
CA LEU A 66 -15.66 29.60 0.67
C LEU A 66 -16.93 29.70 1.54
N ALA A 67 -16.80 30.15 2.79
CA ALA A 67 -17.90 30.49 3.70
C ALA A 67 -18.92 29.35 3.91
N GLY A 68 -18.45 28.10 3.97
CA GLY A 68 -19.29 26.92 4.21
C GLY A 68 -20.10 26.45 2.98
N ALA A 69 -19.88 27.04 1.81
CA ALA A 69 -20.47 26.53 0.57
C ALA A 69 -19.92 25.13 0.23
N THR A 70 -20.80 24.24 -0.20
CA THR A 70 -20.47 22.85 -0.55
C THR A 70 -20.76 22.50 -2.01
N ASP A 71 -21.24 23.47 -2.79
CA ASP A 71 -21.53 23.28 -4.21
C ASP A 71 -20.29 23.52 -5.10
N ARG A 72 -20.27 22.80 -6.23
CA ARG A 72 -19.16 22.80 -7.19
C ARG A 72 -18.89 24.19 -7.77
N ALA A 73 -19.94 25.01 -8.01
CA ALA A 73 -19.79 26.32 -8.62
C ALA A 73 -19.07 27.30 -7.68
N ALA A 74 -19.48 27.35 -6.41
CA ALA A 74 -18.80 28.17 -5.40
C ALA A 74 -17.35 27.72 -5.18
N PHE A 75 -17.10 26.40 -5.18
CA PHE A 75 -15.75 25.84 -5.07
C PHE A 75 -14.84 26.30 -6.21
N ARG A 76 -15.23 26.08 -7.46
CA ARG A 76 -14.46 26.48 -8.65
C ARG A 76 -14.21 27.99 -8.73
N ALA A 77 -15.16 28.79 -8.24
CA ALA A 77 -15.03 30.25 -8.28
C ALA A 77 -14.07 30.83 -7.23
N LYS A 78 -13.81 30.11 -6.12
CA LYS A 78 -13.16 30.67 -4.92
C LYS A 78 -11.89 29.96 -4.49
N VAL A 79 -11.77 28.67 -4.75
CA VAL A 79 -10.62 27.87 -4.33
C VAL A 79 -9.62 27.85 -5.48
N PRO A 80 -8.39 28.37 -5.30
CA PRO A 80 -7.39 28.39 -6.36
C PRO A 80 -6.71 27.04 -6.52
N MET A 81 -6.17 26.78 -7.71
CA MET A 81 -5.22 25.70 -7.93
C MET A 81 -3.90 25.99 -7.19
N VAL A 82 -3.32 24.96 -6.56
CA VAL A 82 -2.11 25.11 -5.72
C VAL A 82 -1.08 24.01 -5.95
N SER A 83 0.19 24.32 -5.70
CA SER A 83 1.28 23.35 -5.59
C SER A 83 1.55 22.98 -4.13
N TYR A 84 2.60 22.18 -3.88
CA TYR A 84 3.00 21.82 -2.53
C TYR A 84 3.56 23.03 -1.76
N GLU A 85 4.29 23.89 -2.44
CA GLU A 85 4.94 25.07 -1.90
C GLU A 85 3.91 26.07 -1.34
N ASP A 86 2.74 26.18 -1.97
CA ASP A 86 1.64 27.00 -1.49
C ASP A 86 1.04 26.48 -0.17
N LEU A 87 1.00 25.16 0.02
CA LEU A 87 0.45 24.50 1.20
C LEU A 87 1.50 24.27 2.31
N GLN A 88 2.79 24.36 1.97
CA GLN A 88 3.91 24.12 2.88
C GLN A 88 3.80 24.91 4.20
N PRO A 89 3.39 26.19 4.24
CA PRO A 89 3.25 26.93 5.50
C PRO A 89 2.22 26.31 6.46
N TYR A 90 1.13 25.75 5.94
CA TYR A 90 0.11 25.08 6.75
C TYR A 90 0.60 23.70 7.21
N ILE A 91 1.23 22.94 6.31
CA ILE A 91 1.82 21.63 6.61
C ILE A 91 2.86 21.74 7.72
N GLN A 92 3.75 22.74 7.63
CA GLN A 92 4.80 22.96 8.63
C GLN A 92 4.22 23.29 10.00
N ARG A 93 3.20 24.15 10.07
CA ARG A 93 2.52 24.45 11.35
C ARG A 93 1.94 23.18 11.99
N ILE A 94 1.28 22.32 11.20
CA ILE A 94 0.76 21.04 11.71
C ILE A 94 1.91 20.14 12.18
N ALA A 95 2.99 20.06 11.40
CA ALA A 95 4.17 19.29 11.74
C ALA A 95 4.84 19.77 13.05
N ASP A 96 4.84 21.09 13.29
CA ASP A 96 5.40 21.73 14.49
C ASP A 96 4.51 21.61 15.74
N GLY A 97 3.26 21.17 15.59
CA GLY A 97 2.36 20.89 16.71
C GLY A 97 1.07 21.69 16.74
N ASP A 98 0.80 22.54 15.74
CA ASP A 98 -0.49 23.20 15.59
C ASP A 98 -1.58 22.13 15.35
N ARG A 99 -2.63 22.14 16.18
CA ARG A 99 -3.77 21.23 16.12
C ARG A 99 -5.08 21.96 15.79
N SER A 100 -5.00 23.24 15.47
CA SER A 100 -6.15 23.98 14.94
C SER A 100 -6.56 23.44 13.56
N PRO A 101 -7.82 23.62 13.13
CA PRO A 101 -8.29 23.12 11.84
C PRO A 101 -7.67 23.96 10.71
N LEU A 102 -6.48 23.57 10.23
CA LEU A 102 -5.74 24.32 9.21
C LEU A 102 -6.12 23.95 7.79
N LEU A 103 -5.91 22.67 7.44
CA LEU A 103 -6.25 22.09 6.14
C LEU A 103 -7.47 21.16 6.24
N THR A 104 -7.62 20.47 7.37
CA THR A 104 -8.77 19.61 7.68
C THR A 104 -9.67 20.28 8.71
N GLY A 105 -10.94 19.87 8.72
CA GLY A 105 -11.90 20.37 9.69
C GLY A 105 -11.65 19.86 11.12
N ALA A 106 -12.24 20.52 12.11
CA ALA A 106 -11.96 20.25 13.52
C ALA A 106 -12.35 18.82 13.96
N ALA A 107 -13.32 18.20 13.28
CA ALA A 107 -13.76 16.83 13.54
C ALA A 107 -12.79 15.75 13.03
N HIS A 108 -11.85 16.10 12.15
CA HIS A 108 -10.92 15.17 11.52
C HIS A 108 -9.48 15.71 11.57
N PRO A 109 -8.87 15.77 12.77
CA PRO A 109 -7.50 16.23 12.90
C PRO A 109 -6.53 15.29 12.18
N VAL A 110 -5.44 15.87 11.66
CA VAL A 110 -4.34 15.12 11.05
C VAL A 110 -3.75 14.16 12.08
N SER A 111 -3.73 12.86 11.77
CA SER A 111 -3.20 11.82 12.66
C SER A 111 -1.74 11.50 12.37
N GLU A 112 -1.29 11.71 11.14
CA GLU A 112 0.07 11.40 10.68
C GLU A 112 0.38 12.07 9.33
N PHE A 113 1.64 11.99 8.91
CA PHE A 113 2.10 12.43 7.60
C PHE A 113 2.55 11.26 6.73
N LEU A 114 2.09 11.25 5.47
CA LEU A 114 2.63 10.42 4.42
C LEU A 114 3.78 11.13 3.72
N THR A 115 4.93 10.50 3.73
CA THR A 115 6.12 10.99 3.01
C THR A 115 6.04 10.55 1.55
N SER A 116 5.95 11.53 0.65
CA SER A 116 5.98 11.30 -0.81
C SER A 116 7.39 10.94 -1.26
N SER A 117 7.48 10.27 -2.41
CA SER A 117 8.74 10.14 -3.15
C SER A 117 9.10 11.43 -3.89
N GLY A 118 8.11 12.29 -4.18
CA GLY A 118 8.35 13.63 -4.72
C GLY A 118 8.95 14.57 -3.67
N THR A 119 9.88 15.42 -4.11
CA THR A 119 10.54 16.41 -3.25
C THR A 119 10.11 17.84 -3.59
N SER A 120 10.25 18.73 -2.62
CA SER A 120 10.11 20.19 -2.74
C SER A 120 11.29 20.82 -2.00
N GLY A 121 12.10 21.62 -2.68
CA GLY A 121 13.31 22.22 -2.09
C GLY A 121 14.35 21.18 -1.62
N GLY A 122 14.37 19.99 -2.23
CA GLY A 122 15.28 18.89 -1.87
C GLY A 122 14.78 17.96 -0.76
N GLU A 123 13.72 18.34 -0.03
CA GLU A 123 13.12 17.52 1.04
C GLU A 123 11.85 16.80 0.56
N ARG A 124 11.54 15.65 1.17
CA ARG A 124 10.33 14.87 0.82
C ARG A 124 9.06 15.62 1.22
N LYS A 125 8.08 15.64 0.32
CA LYS A 125 6.76 16.23 0.62
C LYS A 125 6.08 15.45 1.77
N GLN A 126 5.62 16.17 2.78
CA GLN A 126 4.86 15.64 3.92
C GLN A 126 3.37 15.90 3.68
N LEU A 127 2.60 14.85 3.50
CA LEU A 127 1.19 14.93 3.12
C LEU A 127 0.31 14.55 4.30
N PRO A 128 -0.57 15.43 4.77
CA PRO A 128 -1.43 15.12 5.91
C PRO A 128 -2.36 13.95 5.59
N THR A 129 -2.59 13.07 6.56
CA THR A 129 -3.63 12.04 6.48
C THR A 129 -4.30 11.87 7.85
N PHE A 130 -5.47 11.25 7.85
CA PHE A 130 -6.26 10.96 9.06
C PHE A 130 -6.72 9.49 9.05
N GLU A 131 -7.31 9.03 10.15
CA GLU A 131 -7.58 7.60 10.38
C GLU A 131 -8.52 6.97 9.32
N ASP A 132 -9.60 7.66 8.90
CA ASP A 132 -10.56 7.09 7.94
C ASP A 132 -10.01 6.93 6.51
N GLU A 133 -8.94 7.62 6.15
CA GLU A 133 -8.30 7.47 4.82
C GLU A 133 -7.74 6.07 4.61
N VAL A 134 -7.34 5.38 5.70
CA VAL A 134 -6.84 4.00 5.63
C VAL A 134 -7.92 3.06 5.12
N ASP A 135 -9.18 3.24 5.55
CA ASP A 135 -10.31 2.42 5.09
C ASP A 135 -10.58 2.64 3.59
N ARG A 136 -10.45 3.87 3.11
CA ARG A 136 -10.62 4.22 1.68
C ARG A 136 -9.53 3.58 0.81
N ARG A 137 -8.28 3.56 1.28
CA ARG A 137 -7.16 2.86 0.59
C ARG A 137 -7.38 1.35 0.55
N GLN A 138 -7.84 0.77 1.66
CA GLN A 138 -8.15 -0.65 1.77
C GLN A 138 -9.30 -1.09 0.86
N LEU A 139 -10.26 -0.20 0.61
CA LEU A 139 -11.33 -0.42 -0.36
C LEU A 139 -10.76 -0.63 -1.76
N LEU A 140 -9.89 0.27 -2.25
CA LEU A 140 -9.31 0.16 -3.60
C LEU A 140 -8.52 -1.15 -3.76
N PHE A 141 -7.63 -1.48 -2.81
CA PHE A 141 -6.90 -2.75 -2.85
C PHE A 141 -7.83 -3.97 -2.79
N GLY A 142 -8.96 -3.83 -2.09
CA GLY A 142 -9.99 -4.86 -2.01
C GLY A 142 -10.65 -5.20 -3.34
N LEU A 143 -10.63 -4.29 -4.33
CA LEU A 143 -11.22 -4.44 -5.67
C LEU A 143 -10.25 -5.06 -6.69
N VAL A 144 -8.93 -4.93 -6.48
CA VAL A 144 -7.91 -5.44 -7.41
C VAL A 144 -7.99 -6.95 -7.61
N MET A 145 -8.00 -7.74 -6.53
CA MET A 145 -8.03 -9.20 -6.63
C MET A 145 -9.30 -9.77 -7.29
N PRO A 146 -10.52 -9.29 -6.98
CA PRO A 146 -11.72 -9.65 -7.73
C PRO A 146 -11.59 -9.46 -9.25
N VAL A 147 -10.98 -8.36 -9.70
CA VAL A 147 -10.75 -8.11 -11.13
C VAL A 147 -9.78 -9.13 -11.69
N ILE A 148 -8.59 -9.29 -11.10
CA ILE A 148 -7.57 -10.21 -11.61
C ILE A 148 -8.10 -11.65 -11.69
N SER A 149 -8.91 -12.07 -10.70
CA SER A 149 -9.47 -13.42 -10.65
C SER A 149 -10.40 -13.77 -11.82
N GLN A 150 -10.94 -12.76 -12.53
CA GLN A 150 -11.72 -13.00 -13.75
C GLN A 150 -10.83 -13.42 -14.94
N TYR A 151 -9.58 -12.96 -14.95
CA TYR A 151 -8.64 -13.17 -16.05
C TYR A 151 -7.66 -14.32 -15.80
N ILE A 152 -7.22 -14.47 -14.55
CA ILE A 152 -6.26 -15.49 -14.14
C ILE A 152 -6.94 -16.43 -13.15
N PRO A 153 -7.45 -17.58 -13.60
CA PRO A 153 -8.17 -18.50 -12.72
C PRO A 153 -7.23 -19.13 -11.69
N GLU A 154 -7.79 -19.54 -10.55
CA GLU A 154 -7.12 -20.27 -9.46
C GLU A 154 -6.01 -19.52 -8.72
N LEU A 155 -5.97 -18.19 -8.78
CA LEU A 155 -5.06 -17.40 -7.93
C LEU A 155 -5.34 -17.57 -6.44
N ASP A 156 -6.57 -17.94 -6.09
CA ASP A 156 -7.03 -18.26 -4.73
C ASP A 156 -6.51 -19.61 -4.21
N LYS A 157 -6.04 -20.50 -5.10
CA LYS A 157 -5.51 -21.83 -4.74
C LYS A 157 -4.03 -21.81 -4.36
N GLY A 158 -3.35 -20.68 -4.50
CA GLY A 158 -1.93 -20.53 -4.21
C GLY A 158 -1.60 -19.35 -3.28
N THR A 159 -0.32 -19.04 -3.22
CA THR A 159 0.25 -17.95 -2.43
C THR A 159 0.93 -16.92 -3.32
N ALA A 160 1.03 -15.70 -2.81
CA ALA A 160 1.72 -14.62 -3.49
C ALA A 160 3.09 -14.36 -2.84
N LEU A 161 4.15 -14.35 -3.65
CA LEU A 161 5.46 -13.87 -3.25
C LEU A 161 5.59 -12.40 -3.65
N VAL A 162 5.28 -11.50 -2.73
CA VAL A 162 5.41 -10.06 -2.95
C VAL A 162 6.51 -9.50 -2.06
N PHE A 163 7.57 -9.00 -2.68
CA PHE A 163 8.67 -8.34 -1.98
C PHE A 163 8.24 -6.93 -1.55
N MET A 164 8.07 -6.76 -0.24
CA MET A 164 7.64 -5.50 0.39
C MET A 164 8.66 -5.05 1.43
N PHE A 165 8.93 -3.75 1.49
CA PHE A 165 9.91 -3.18 2.41
C PHE A 165 9.29 -2.01 3.16
N VAL A 166 9.50 -1.96 4.47
CA VAL A 166 9.20 -0.78 5.28
C VAL A 166 10.41 0.13 5.41
N LYS A 167 10.18 1.36 5.87
CA LYS A 167 11.25 2.30 6.23
C LYS A 167 11.08 2.71 7.69
N SER A 168 12.16 3.16 8.32
CA SER A 168 12.13 3.85 9.61
C SER A 168 11.12 4.99 9.61
N GLU A 169 10.31 5.01 10.66
CA GLU A 169 9.35 6.07 10.93
C GLU A 169 10.10 7.26 11.55
N THR A 170 9.70 8.47 11.17
CA THR A 170 10.20 9.69 11.79
C THR A 170 9.07 10.36 12.56
N MET A 171 9.41 11.16 13.56
CA MET A 171 8.43 11.98 14.27
C MET A 171 8.64 13.44 13.88
N THR A 172 7.54 14.15 13.59
CA THR A 172 7.60 15.60 13.42
C THR A 172 7.90 16.29 14.77
N PRO A 173 8.34 17.56 14.78
CA PRO A 173 8.59 18.29 16.04
C PRO A 173 7.38 18.33 16.98
N GLY A 174 6.16 18.40 16.42
CA GLY A 174 4.90 18.33 17.13
C GLY A 174 4.45 16.92 17.53
N GLY A 175 5.25 15.89 17.29
CA GLY A 175 4.98 14.52 17.71
C GLY A 175 3.98 13.74 16.83
N LEU A 176 3.80 14.12 15.55
CA LEU A 176 3.06 13.28 14.60
C LEU A 176 4.02 12.30 13.92
N PRO A 177 3.61 11.05 13.68
CA PRO A 177 4.42 10.12 12.90
C PRO A 177 4.43 10.54 11.41
N ALA A 178 5.59 10.41 10.78
CA ALA A 178 5.81 10.65 9.37
C ALA A 178 6.48 9.41 8.75
N ARG A 179 5.76 8.75 7.82
CA ARG A 179 6.16 7.47 7.21
C ARG A 179 5.69 7.35 5.77
N THR A 180 6.12 6.33 5.04
CA THR A 180 5.63 6.11 3.66
C THR A 180 4.22 5.52 3.67
N VAL A 181 3.46 5.74 2.59
CA VAL A 181 2.11 5.17 2.45
C VAL A 181 2.10 3.64 2.48
N LEU A 182 3.16 3.00 1.96
CA LEU A 182 3.32 1.54 2.01
C LEU A 182 3.62 1.06 3.43
N THR A 183 4.48 1.78 4.18
CA THR A 183 4.71 1.47 5.59
C THR A 183 3.44 1.62 6.42
N ASN A 184 2.64 2.65 6.17
CA ASN A 184 1.33 2.84 6.81
C ASN A 184 0.34 1.70 6.51
N ALA A 185 0.33 1.20 5.27
CA ALA A 185 -0.54 0.09 4.87
C ALA A 185 -0.20 -1.23 5.58
N VAL A 186 1.10 -1.49 5.82
CA VAL A 186 1.58 -2.74 6.46
C VAL A 186 1.65 -2.64 7.98
N ARG A 187 1.95 -1.45 8.53
CA ARG A 187 1.86 -1.10 9.95
C ARG A 187 0.70 -0.11 10.17
N PRO A 188 -0.57 -0.54 10.10
CA PRO A 188 -1.63 0.34 10.56
C PRO A 188 -1.35 0.65 12.03
N VAL A 189 -1.37 1.93 12.39
CA VAL A 189 -1.37 2.35 13.81
C VAL A 189 -2.38 1.47 14.51
N PRO A 190 -2.03 0.81 15.63
CA PRO A 190 -3.05 0.20 16.43
C PRO A 190 -3.96 1.33 16.89
N ALA A 191 -5.08 1.53 16.20
CA ALA A 191 -6.24 2.22 16.74
C ALA A 191 -6.36 1.74 18.18
N PRO A 192 -6.52 2.62 19.18
CA PRO A 192 -6.66 2.19 20.56
C PRO A 192 -7.72 1.10 20.55
N ARG A 193 -7.29 -0.16 20.75
CA ARG A 193 -8.11 -1.35 20.48
C ARG A 193 -9.22 -1.41 21.53
N ARG A 194 -10.24 -0.58 21.37
CA ARG A 194 -11.48 -0.65 22.12
C ARG A 194 -12.31 -1.75 21.45
N GLY A 195 -12.21 -2.97 21.96
CA GLY A 195 -13.33 -3.92 21.90
C GLY A 195 -13.06 -5.37 21.50
N ALA A 196 -12.08 -5.69 20.67
CA ALA A 196 -12.09 -7.02 20.02
C ALA A 196 -11.32 -8.15 20.75
N ARG A 197 -10.32 -7.87 21.60
CA ARG A 197 -9.49 -8.91 22.26
C ARG A 197 -9.83 -9.24 23.72
N ARG A 198 -10.88 -8.66 24.32
CA ARG A 198 -11.21 -8.88 25.74
C ARG A 198 -11.86 -10.24 26.07
N ARG A 199 -12.17 -11.08 25.08
CA ARG A 199 -13.28 -12.04 25.18
C ARG A 199 -13.00 -13.38 25.88
N ARG A 200 -11.83 -13.60 26.48
CA ARG A 200 -11.55 -14.73 27.40
C ARG A 200 -10.61 -14.36 28.54
N VAL A 201 -10.38 -13.07 28.75
CA VAL A 201 -9.26 -12.59 29.58
C VAL A 201 -9.63 -12.51 31.05
N CYS A 202 -10.83 -12.07 31.44
CA CYS A 202 -11.16 -11.84 32.86
C CYS A 202 -11.07 -13.11 33.72
N LEU A 203 -11.79 -14.19 33.40
CA LEU A 203 -11.72 -15.43 34.20
C LEU A 203 -10.34 -16.09 34.15
N ARG A 204 -9.63 -16.03 33.01
CA ARG A 204 -8.26 -16.53 32.91
C ARG A 204 -7.29 -15.68 33.73
N ALA A 205 -7.46 -14.36 33.76
CA ALA A 205 -6.65 -13.44 34.55
C ALA A 205 -6.89 -13.63 36.04
N ILE A 206 -8.14 -13.83 36.48
CA ILE A 206 -8.45 -14.12 37.89
C ILE A 206 -7.93 -15.50 38.30
N ARG A 207 -8.06 -16.53 37.44
CA ARG A 207 -7.40 -17.83 37.70
C ARG A 207 -5.88 -17.74 37.70
N PHE A 208 -5.31 -16.91 36.83
CA PHE A 208 -3.87 -16.67 36.81
C PHE A 208 -3.42 -15.98 38.10
N LEU A 209 -4.18 -14.98 38.57
CA LEU A 209 -3.95 -14.37 39.88
C LEU A 209 -4.05 -15.43 40.99
N GLN A 210 -5.07 -16.30 40.97
CA GLN A 210 -5.20 -17.39 41.94
C GLN A 210 -3.98 -18.33 41.96
N MET A 211 -3.39 -18.63 40.80
CA MET A 211 -2.23 -19.52 40.70
C MET A 211 -0.88 -18.83 40.93
N HIS A 212 -0.79 -17.51 40.73
CA HIS A 212 0.49 -16.79 40.63
C HIS A 212 0.55 -15.48 41.41
N TRP A 213 -0.39 -15.25 42.36
CA TRP A 213 -0.43 -14.01 43.13
C TRP A 213 0.88 -13.77 43.91
N GLU A 214 1.55 -14.82 44.39
CA GLU A 214 2.82 -14.68 45.12
C GLU A 214 3.90 -14.01 44.27
N GLN A 215 4.05 -14.43 43.01
CA GLN A 215 5.01 -13.84 42.10
C GLN A 215 4.60 -12.43 41.70
N LEU A 216 3.31 -12.20 41.45
CA LEU A 216 2.80 -10.86 41.11
C LEU A 216 3.01 -9.85 42.24
N VAL A 217 2.79 -10.27 43.49
CA VAL A 217 3.04 -9.42 44.66
C VAL A 217 4.54 -9.17 44.84
N ALA A 218 5.40 -10.17 44.63
CA ALA A 218 6.85 -9.99 44.70
C ALA A 218 7.34 -8.98 43.65
N ASP A 219 6.81 -9.02 42.44
CA ASP A 219 7.14 -8.08 41.37
C ASP A 219 6.69 -6.64 41.72
N VAL A 220 5.49 -6.48 42.30
CA VAL A 220 4.99 -5.17 42.77
C VAL A 220 5.81 -4.63 43.95
N GLU A 221 6.21 -5.50 44.88
CA GLU A 221 7.04 -5.13 46.02
C GLU A 221 8.44 -4.71 45.60
N ALA A 222 9.03 -5.40 44.63
CA ALA A 222 10.36 -5.09 44.09
C ALA A 222 10.34 -3.96 43.04
N GLY A 223 9.17 -3.65 42.45
CA GLY A 223 9.07 -2.77 41.29
C GLY A 223 9.77 -3.32 40.04
N ALA A 224 9.91 -4.65 39.96
CA ALA A 224 10.68 -5.32 38.92
C ALA A 224 9.92 -6.54 38.40
N LEU A 225 9.90 -6.70 37.07
CA LEU A 225 9.21 -7.81 36.41
C LEU A 225 9.95 -9.13 36.58
N ASN A 226 9.17 -10.17 36.86
CA ASN A 226 9.61 -11.56 36.90
C ASN A 226 10.44 -11.94 35.67
N GLN A 227 11.51 -12.72 35.89
CA GLN A 227 12.41 -13.18 34.83
C GLN A 227 11.71 -14.00 33.74
N ARG A 228 10.56 -14.61 34.04
CA ARG A 228 9.74 -15.35 33.07
C ARG A 228 9.13 -14.47 31.98
N VAL A 229 9.06 -13.15 32.18
CA VAL A 229 8.68 -12.21 31.13
C VAL A 229 9.93 -11.88 30.32
N THR A 230 10.16 -12.58 29.21
CA THR A 230 11.42 -12.45 28.45
C THR A 230 11.36 -11.40 27.34
N ASP A 231 10.16 -10.96 26.96
CA ASP A 231 9.95 -9.97 25.89
C ASP A 231 10.41 -8.56 26.32
N PRO A 232 11.43 -7.97 25.64
CA PRO A 232 11.95 -6.66 25.98
C PRO A 232 10.93 -5.53 25.83
N SER A 233 10.02 -5.61 24.85
CA SER A 233 8.99 -4.59 24.61
C SER A 233 7.96 -4.55 25.75
N VAL A 234 7.62 -5.72 26.30
CA VAL A 234 6.75 -5.83 27.48
C VAL A 234 7.48 -5.34 28.72
N ARG A 235 8.76 -5.67 28.87
CA ARG A 235 9.58 -5.18 29.98
C ARG A 235 9.69 -3.66 29.98
N GLU A 236 9.95 -3.05 28.83
CA GLU A 236 10.04 -1.59 28.69
C GLU A 236 8.70 -0.91 28.96
N ALA A 237 7.62 -1.40 28.34
CA ALA A 237 6.28 -0.86 28.53
C ALA A 237 5.82 -0.92 30.00
N VAL A 238 6.12 -2.02 30.70
CA VAL A 238 5.76 -2.19 32.11
C VAL A 238 6.75 -1.48 33.03
N ALA A 239 8.03 -1.33 32.69
CA ALA A 239 8.99 -0.52 33.46
C ALA A 239 8.57 0.96 33.54
N GLY A 240 7.85 1.47 32.54
CA GLY A 240 7.25 2.81 32.58
C GLY A 240 6.11 2.97 33.60
N VAL A 241 5.53 1.86 34.09
CA VAL A 241 4.31 1.85 34.91
C VAL A 241 4.52 1.21 36.29
N LEU A 242 5.25 0.10 36.35
CA LEU A 242 5.53 -0.67 37.57
C LEU A 242 6.59 0.06 38.40
N ARG A 243 6.17 0.54 39.57
CA ARG A 243 7.06 1.09 40.60
C ARG A 243 6.96 0.21 41.83
N ALA A 244 8.04 0.16 42.63
CA ALA A 244 8.02 -0.55 43.89
C ALA A 244 6.94 0.04 44.80
N ASP A 245 5.93 -0.77 45.14
CA ASP A 245 4.84 -0.39 46.03
C ASP A 245 4.63 -1.47 47.11
N PRO A 246 5.43 -1.42 48.19
CA PRO A 246 5.33 -2.39 49.28
C PRO A 246 3.99 -2.31 50.05
N VAL A 247 3.28 -1.18 49.98
CA VAL A 247 1.98 -1.00 50.64
C VAL A 247 0.90 -1.74 49.86
N LEU A 248 0.84 -1.54 48.54
CA LEU A 248 -0.04 -2.28 47.65
C LEU A 248 0.27 -3.79 47.70
N ALA A 249 1.55 -4.16 47.66
CA ALA A 249 1.96 -5.56 47.78
C ALA A 249 1.46 -6.20 49.08
N ARG A 250 1.60 -5.52 50.22
CA ARG A 250 1.08 -6.00 51.51
C ARG A 250 -0.45 -6.11 51.53
N PHE A 251 -1.15 -5.16 50.94
CA PHE A 251 -2.61 -5.18 50.82
C PHE A 251 -3.09 -6.37 49.97
N VAL A 252 -2.56 -6.52 48.76
CA VAL A 252 -2.92 -7.63 47.86
C VAL A 252 -2.54 -8.98 48.48
N ARG A 253 -1.39 -9.06 49.17
CA ARG A 253 -0.98 -10.24 49.94
C ARG A 253 -1.96 -10.56 51.06
N ALA A 254 -2.43 -9.58 51.82
CA ALA A 254 -3.43 -9.80 52.87
C ALA A 254 -4.75 -10.30 52.29
N GLU A 255 -5.22 -9.74 51.17
CA GLU A 255 -6.45 -10.16 50.50
C GLU A 255 -6.35 -11.56 49.88
N CYS A 256 -5.19 -11.94 49.34
CA CYS A 256 -4.98 -13.27 48.77
C CYS A 256 -4.65 -14.34 49.85
N CYS A 257 -3.93 -13.98 50.92
CA CYS A 257 -3.56 -14.89 52.03
C CYS A 257 -4.64 -15.06 53.10
N SER A 258 -5.52 -14.07 53.32
CA SER A 258 -6.55 -14.15 54.38
C SER A 258 -7.64 -15.19 54.11
N ASN A 259 -7.62 -15.81 52.93
CA ASN A 259 -8.43 -16.96 52.54
C ASN A 259 -8.06 -18.22 53.34
N LYS A 260 -8.47 -18.27 54.60
CA LYS A 260 -8.25 -19.43 55.49
C LYS A 260 -8.84 -20.76 54.97
N ASN A 261 -9.64 -20.74 53.88
CA ASN A 261 -10.28 -21.89 53.23
C ASN A 261 -10.23 -21.86 51.68
N ASP A 262 -9.30 -21.14 51.05
CA ASP A 262 -9.24 -21.04 49.58
C ASP A 262 -10.48 -20.40 48.90
N ASP A 263 -11.23 -19.55 49.61
CA ASP A 263 -12.47 -18.94 49.10
C ASP A 263 -12.23 -17.60 48.35
N TRP A 264 -12.14 -17.67 47.02
CA TRP A 264 -11.92 -16.50 46.15
C TRP A 264 -13.20 -15.71 45.83
N ALA A 265 -14.32 -16.00 46.51
CA ALA A 265 -15.58 -15.29 46.31
C ALA A 265 -15.40 -13.78 46.51
N GLY A 266 -15.78 -12.94 45.56
CA GLY A 266 -15.73 -11.47 45.68
C GLY A 266 -14.33 -10.85 45.64
N ILE A 267 -13.30 -11.62 45.27
CA ILE A 267 -11.91 -11.13 45.22
C ILE A 267 -11.74 -9.87 44.37
N ILE A 268 -12.50 -9.72 43.28
CA ILE A 268 -12.39 -8.56 42.39
C ILE A 268 -12.76 -7.29 43.14
N LYS A 269 -13.86 -7.31 43.89
CA LYS A 269 -14.31 -6.16 44.68
C LYS A 269 -13.39 -5.88 45.86
N ARG A 270 -12.71 -6.90 46.40
CA ARG A 270 -11.76 -6.69 47.49
C ARG A 270 -10.45 -6.06 47.02
N ILE A 271 -9.84 -6.58 45.94
CA ILE A 271 -8.59 -6.02 45.40
C ILE A 271 -8.83 -4.67 44.71
N TRP A 272 -9.98 -4.52 44.03
CA TRP A 272 -10.37 -3.29 43.33
C TRP A 272 -11.69 -2.74 43.90
N PRO A 273 -11.66 -2.11 45.09
CA PRO A 273 -12.86 -1.65 45.79
C PRO A 273 -13.67 -0.59 45.06
N ASN A 274 -13.05 0.14 44.12
CA ASN A 274 -13.71 1.14 43.29
C ASN A 274 -14.38 0.56 42.03
N THR A 275 -14.36 -0.76 41.84
CA THR A 275 -14.99 -1.40 40.67
C THR A 275 -16.51 -1.33 40.80
N MET A 276 -17.17 -0.73 39.81
CA MET A 276 -18.63 -0.52 39.81
C MET A 276 -19.39 -1.61 39.05
N TYR A 277 -18.78 -2.20 38.03
CA TYR A 277 -19.35 -3.27 37.21
C TYR A 277 -18.24 -4.03 36.47
N LEU A 278 -18.56 -5.20 35.93
CA LEU A 278 -17.69 -5.99 35.07
C LEU A 278 -18.12 -5.88 33.61
N ASP A 279 -17.23 -5.43 32.72
CA ASP A 279 -17.48 -5.39 31.28
C ASP A 279 -17.14 -6.76 30.65
N ALA A 280 -18.17 -7.56 30.34
CA ALA A 280 -18.00 -8.91 29.79
C ALA A 280 -19.16 -9.34 28.86
N ILE A 281 -18.85 -10.20 27.89
CA ILE A 281 -19.88 -10.85 27.07
C ILE A 281 -20.34 -12.11 27.80
N VAL A 282 -21.61 -12.12 28.20
CA VAL A 282 -22.23 -13.17 29.03
C VAL A 282 -23.44 -13.81 28.37
N THR A 283 -23.67 -13.52 27.09
CA THR A 283 -24.78 -14.05 26.28
C THR A 283 -24.36 -15.28 25.47
N GLY A 284 -25.34 -16.05 25.00
CA GLY A 284 -25.12 -17.24 24.18
C GLY A 284 -24.25 -18.30 24.86
N SER A 285 -23.24 -18.81 24.15
CA SER A 285 -22.33 -19.84 24.68
C SER A 285 -21.49 -19.39 25.88
N MET A 286 -21.46 -18.10 26.20
CA MET A 286 -20.74 -17.55 27.36
C MET A 286 -21.59 -17.53 28.63
N ALA A 287 -22.90 -17.79 28.56
CA ALA A 287 -23.80 -17.80 29.71
C ALA A 287 -23.36 -18.79 30.80
N GLN A 288 -22.73 -19.91 30.42
CA GLN A 288 -22.18 -20.91 31.35
C GLN A 288 -21.11 -20.35 32.31
N TYR A 289 -20.50 -19.21 31.99
CA TYR A 289 -19.46 -18.59 32.82
C TYR A 289 -20.00 -17.56 33.81
N VAL A 290 -21.28 -17.19 33.70
CA VAL A 290 -21.94 -16.22 34.60
C VAL A 290 -21.81 -16.62 36.07
N PRO A 291 -22.07 -17.88 36.49
CA PRO A 291 -21.92 -18.27 37.90
C PRO A 291 -20.50 -18.08 38.44
N ALA A 292 -19.48 -18.30 37.61
CA ALA A 292 -18.09 -18.09 38.01
C ALA A 292 -17.74 -16.59 38.11
N LEU A 293 -18.26 -15.77 37.21
CA LEU A 293 -18.10 -14.32 37.28
C LEU A 293 -18.80 -13.75 38.51
N ASP A 294 -20.01 -14.22 38.83
CA ASP A 294 -20.74 -13.81 40.04
C ASP A 294 -19.98 -14.19 41.31
N TYR A 295 -19.42 -15.41 41.33
CA TYR A 295 -18.56 -15.88 42.42
C TYR A 295 -17.38 -14.93 42.65
N TYR A 296 -16.55 -14.64 41.63
CA TYR A 296 -15.36 -13.78 41.81
C TYR A 296 -15.69 -12.29 41.97
N SER A 297 -16.82 -11.82 41.45
CA SER A 297 -17.18 -10.40 41.45
C SER A 297 -17.80 -9.93 42.78
N GLY A 298 -18.40 -10.83 43.56
CA GLY A 298 -19.01 -10.49 44.84
C GLY A 298 -20.28 -9.65 44.68
N GLY A 299 -21.07 -9.95 43.64
CA GLY A 299 -22.32 -9.27 43.33
C GLY A 299 -22.16 -7.95 42.58
N LEU A 300 -21.02 -7.71 41.91
CA LEU A 300 -20.91 -6.60 40.98
C LEU A 300 -21.73 -6.88 39.72
N PRO A 301 -22.48 -5.90 39.21
CA PRO A 301 -23.24 -6.08 37.97
C PRO A 301 -22.31 -6.39 36.80
N VAL A 302 -22.69 -7.35 35.95
CA VAL A 302 -21.94 -7.71 34.75
C VAL A 302 -22.61 -7.08 33.53
N ALA A 303 -21.94 -6.07 32.96
CA ALA A 303 -22.43 -5.33 31.82
C ALA A 303 -21.96 -5.95 30.50
N SER A 304 -22.91 -6.35 29.66
CA SER A 304 -22.65 -6.77 28.30
C SER A 304 -23.02 -5.66 27.32
N ASN A 305 -22.03 -4.86 26.93
CA ASN A 305 -22.26 -3.57 26.28
C ASN A 305 -22.43 -3.64 24.76
N VAL A 306 -21.76 -4.60 24.10
CA VAL A 306 -21.65 -4.64 22.63
C VAL A 306 -21.94 -6.04 22.13
N TYR A 307 -22.79 -6.13 21.11
CA TYR A 307 -22.93 -7.32 20.28
C TYR A 307 -22.04 -7.16 19.06
N ALA A 308 -21.08 -8.06 18.91
CA ALA A 308 -20.08 -8.02 17.87
C ALA A 308 -19.47 -9.40 17.67
N SER A 309 -18.99 -9.69 16.47
CA SER A 309 -18.19 -10.87 16.14
C SER A 309 -16.80 -10.46 15.65
N SER A 310 -16.05 -11.39 15.06
CA SER A 310 -14.77 -11.07 14.41
C SER A 310 -14.96 -10.31 13.09
N GLU A 311 -16.14 -10.45 12.51
CA GLU A 311 -16.55 -9.95 11.21
C GLU A 311 -17.15 -8.54 11.31
N CYS A 312 -17.95 -8.25 12.34
CA CYS A 312 -18.55 -6.92 12.50
C CYS A 312 -19.00 -6.63 13.94
N SER A 313 -19.14 -5.34 14.28
CA SER A 313 -19.89 -4.90 15.45
C SER A 313 -21.34 -4.63 15.06
N PHE A 314 -22.27 -5.38 15.62
CA PHE A 314 -23.65 -5.42 15.15
C PHE A 314 -24.57 -4.45 15.91
N GLY A 315 -24.32 -4.25 17.21
CA GLY A 315 -25.22 -3.46 18.04
C GLY A 315 -24.71 -3.19 19.45
N ILE A 316 -25.46 -2.38 20.17
CA ILE A 316 -25.16 -1.96 21.54
C ILE A 316 -26.30 -2.34 22.48
N ASN A 317 -25.98 -2.71 23.71
CA ASN A 317 -26.98 -2.90 24.75
C ASN A 317 -27.34 -1.54 25.35
N LEU A 318 -28.57 -1.08 25.13
CA LEU A 318 -29.07 0.20 25.68
C LEU A 318 -29.46 0.08 27.17
N ARG A 319 -29.47 -1.13 27.73
CA ARG A 319 -29.66 -1.43 29.14
C ARG A 319 -28.47 -2.21 29.68
N PRO A 320 -27.27 -1.61 29.72
CA PRO A 320 -26.02 -2.31 30.02
C PRO A 320 -25.98 -2.93 31.43
N MET A 321 -26.87 -2.51 32.33
CA MET A 321 -26.93 -2.99 33.72
C MET A 321 -28.01 -4.07 33.95
N CYS A 322 -28.69 -4.56 32.91
CA CYS A 322 -29.67 -5.63 33.06
C CYS A 322 -28.99 -6.97 33.39
N HIS A 323 -29.75 -7.91 33.97
CA HIS A 323 -29.23 -9.24 34.26
C HIS A 323 -28.74 -9.93 32.96
N PRO A 324 -27.66 -10.74 32.98
CA PRO A 324 -27.13 -11.42 31.79
C PRO A 324 -28.16 -12.20 30.95
N SER A 325 -29.21 -12.75 31.60
CA SER A 325 -30.31 -13.46 30.93
C SER A 325 -31.32 -12.55 30.22
N GLU A 326 -31.29 -11.25 30.50
CA GLU A 326 -32.21 -10.24 29.97
C GLU A 326 -31.52 -9.30 28.96
N VAL A 327 -30.24 -9.55 28.67
CA VAL A 327 -29.46 -8.75 27.74
C VAL A 327 -30.10 -8.79 26.36
N SER A 328 -30.44 -7.61 25.86
CA SER A 328 -30.89 -7.38 24.50
C SER A 328 -29.99 -6.34 23.85
N TYR A 329 -29.74 -6.50 22.56
CA TYR A 329 -28.91 -5.59 21.80
C TYR A 329 -29.75 -4.85 20.79
N THR A 330 -29.56 -3.54 20.73
CA THR A 330 -30.09 -2.70 19.66
C THR A 330 -29.12 -2.75 18.51
N ILE A 331 -29.56 -3.37 17.41
CA ILE A 331 -28.79 -3.43 16.17
C ILE A 331 -28.63 -2.02 15.61
N MET A 332 -27.40 -1.67 15.26
CA MET A 332 -27.09 -0.37 14.67
C MET A 332 -27.10 -0.52 13.14
N PRO A 333 -28.14 -0.04 12.44
CA PRO A 333 -28.38 -0.37 11.03
C PRO A 333 -27.35 0.25 10.07
N ASN A 334 -26.47 1.12 10.55
CA ASN A 334 -25.35 1.68 9.79
C ASN A 334 -24.05 0.88 9.94
N MET A 335 -23.99 -0.13 10.82
CA MET A 335 -22.78 -0.91 11.07
C MET A 335 -22.59 -2.06 10.07
N ALA A 336 -23.68 -2.64 9.57
CA ALA A 336 -23.71 -3.65 8.52
C ALA A 336 -25.08 -3.66 7.84
N TYR A 337 -25.19 -4.41 6.74
CA TYR A 337 -26.48 -4.86 6.23
C TYR A 337 -26.90 -6.12 6.98
N PHE A 338 -28.15 -6.18 7.45
CA PHE A 338 -28.65 -7.27 8.30
C PHE A 338 -29.89 -7.90 7.66
N GLU A 339 -29.81 -9.18 7.35
CA GLU A 339 -30.97 -10.03 7.06
C GLU A 339 -31.13 -11.04 8.19
N PHE A 340 -32.36 -11.22 8.66
CA PHE A 340 -32.67 -12.11 9.78
C PHE A 340 -33.45 -13.31 9.25
N LEU A 341 -32.85 -14.49 9.34
CA LEU A 341 -33.55 -15.74 9.12
C LEU A 341 -34.30 -16.11 10.40
N PRO A 342 -35.63 -16.26 10.37
CA PRO A 342 -36.36 -16.78 11.52
C PRO A 342 -35.90 -18.22 11.78
N VAL A 343 -35.49 -18.49 13.01
CA VAL A 343 -35.20 -19.85 13.48
C VAL A 343 -36.37 -20.25 14.37
N ASP A 344 -37.34 -20.96 13.81
CA ASP A 344 -38.37 -21.58 14.64
C ASP A 344 -37.71 -22.62 15.52
N GLY A 345 -38.05 -22.59 16.82
CA GLY A 345 -37.54 -23.54 17.80
C GLY A 345 -37.91 -24.96 17.37
N ASP A 346 -36.88 -25.79 17.19
CA ASP A 346 -36.90 -27.18 16.71
C ASP A 346 -37.03 -27.38 15.19
N GLY A 347 -35.89 -27.19 14.50
CA GLY A 347 -35.33 -28.20 13.60
C GLY A 347 -36.16 -28.65 12.39
N ASP A 348 -36.48 -27.73 11.48
CA ASP A 348 -36.44 -27.90 10.02
C ASP A 348 -37.10 -26.67 9.40
N ALA A 349 -36.37 -25.88 8.60
CA ALA A 349 -36.96 -24.76 7.86
C ALA A 349 -36.53 -24.80 6.39
N SER A 350 -37.53 -24.97 5.53
CA SER A 350 -37.47 -24.83 4.08
C SER A 350 -37.26 -23.37 3.66
N HIS A 351 -36.50 -23.18 2.59
CA HIS A 351 -35.97 -21.92 2.07
C HIS A 351 -36.99 -20.84 1.60
N GLU A 352 -38.30 -20.97 1.84
CA GLU A 352 -39.31 -20.12 1.18
C GLU A 352 -39.99 -19.03 2.04
N ASP A 353 -39.81 -18.98 3.35
CA ASP A 353 -40.48 -17.96 4.20
C ASP A 353 -39.50 -16.96 4.83
N LEU A 354 -38.90 -16.09 4.00
CA LEU A 354 -38.24 -14.85 4.46
C LEU A 354 -39.32 -13.80 4.80
N LEU A 355 -39.74 -13.77 6.07
CA LEU A 355 -40.63 -12.72 6.58
C LEU A 355 -39.93 -11.35 6.60
N ASP A 356 -40.48 -10.41 5.84
CA ASP A 356 -40.20 -8.96 5.85
C ASP A 356 -40.50 -8.38 7.25
N VAL A 357 -39.50 -8.29 8.13
CA VAL A 357 -39.62 -7.64 9.45
C VAL A 357 -39.76 -6.13 9.25
N ARG A 358 -40.98 -5.69 8.97
CA ARG A 358 -41.33 -4.26 8.91
C ARG A 358 -41.34 -3.67 10.31
N ALA A 359 -40.36 -2.82 10.60
CA ALA A 359 -40.43 -1.88 11.70
C ALA A 359 -41.73 -1.04 11.57
N ARG A 360 -42.62 -1.12 12.56
CA ARG A 360 -43.78 -0.24 12.67
C ARG A 360 -43.31 1.18 13.04
N ALA A 361 -42.92 1.96 12.04
CA ALA A 361 -42.90 3.42 12.13
C ALA A 361 -44.15 3.97 11.42
N GLY A 362 -44.79 4.96 12.03
CA GLY A 362 -46.05 5.56 11.58
C GLY A 362 -46.02 6.09 10.14
N ARG A 363 -47.22 6.08 9.53
CA ARG A 363 -47.54 6.36 8.13
C ARG A 363 -47.15 7.78 7.66
N ASP A 364 -46.55 7.87 6.46
CA ASP A 364 -46.91 8.86 5.40
C ASP A 364 -46.39 8.36 4.01
N PRO A 365 -47.09 8.52 2.86
CA PRO A 365 -46.86 7.71 1.66
C PRO A 365 -46.14 8.41 0.47
N ARG A 366 -45.16 7.68 -0.10
CA ARG A 366 -44.63 7.64 -1.51
C ARG A 366 -43.68 8.77 -2.01
N PRO A 367 -42.90 8.52 -3.09
CA PRO A 367 -42.11 7.32 -3.44
C PRO A 367 -40.68 7.66 -3.94
N GLN A 368 -39.69 6.79 -3.69
CA GLN A 368 -38.59 6.49 -4.62
C GLN A 368 -37.79 5.31 -4.08
N ARG A 369 -37.73 4.21 -4.85
CA ARG A 369 -36.83 3.09 -4.58
C ARG A 369 -35.39 3.60 -4.71
N ARG A 370 -34.79 4.03 -3.59
CA ARG A 370 -33.34 4.16 -3.45
C ARG A 370 -32.81 2.83 -2.93
N LEU A 371 -32.19 2.03 -3.78
CA LEU A 371 -31.25 1.02 -3.33
C LEU A 371 -30.16 1.75 -2.51
N ARG A 372 -30.22 1.62 -1.18
CA ARG A 372 -29.17 2.11 -0.29
C ARG A 372 -28.07 1.06 -0.25
N VAL A 373 -27.14 1.15 -1.19
CA VAL A 373 -25.86 0.41 -1.15
C VAL A 373 -24.96 1.09 -0.09
N PRO A 374 -24.30 0.35 0.82
CA PRO A 374 -23.37 0.93 1.80
C PRO A 374 -22.18 1.62 1.10
N TRP A 375 -21.84 2.83 1.56
CA TRP A 375 -20.84 3.73 0.93
C TRP A 375 -19.41 3.54 1.46
N SER A 376 -19.21 2.66 2.45
CA SER A 376 -17.90 2.30 2.97
C SER A 376 -17.86 0.79 3.23
N TYR A 377 -16.73 0.18 2.90
CA TYR A 377 -16.50 -1.26 3.05
C TYR A 377 -15.23 -1.47 3.88
N LYS A 378 -15.33 -2.19 4.99
CA LYS A 378 -14.14 -2.59 5.77
C LYS A 378 -13.49 -3.78 5.09
N SER A 379 -12.33 -3.56 4.49
CA SER A 379 -11.57 -4.54 3.71
C SER A 379 -10.26 -4.86 4.43
N ASN A 380 -10.18 -5.99 5.16
CA ASN A 380 -8.93 -6.43 5.80
C ASN A 380 -7.95 -7.09 4.79
N HIS A 381 -7.65 -6.45 3.66
CA HIS A 381 -6.88 -7.05 2.56
C HIS A 381 -5.48 -7.53 2.98
N PHE A 382 -4.74 -6.72 3.74
CA PHE A 382 -3.38 -7.07 4.20
C PHE A 382 -3.32 -8.12 5.32
N LYS A 383 -4.43 -8.37 6.04
CA LYS A 383 -4.49 -9.45 7.04
C LYS A 383 -4.90 -10.79 6.44
N ASN A 384 -5.52 -10.78 5.26
CA ASN A 384 -6.10 -11.96 4.64
C ASN A 384 -5.38 -12.41 3.35
N SER A 385 -4.33 -11.70 2.90
CA SER A 385 -3.48 -12.19 1.81
C SER A 385 -2.56 -13.31 2.31
N THR A 386 -2.73 -14.52 1.79
CA THR A 386 -1.82 -15.66 1.95
C THR A 386 -0.50 -15.41 1.22
N GLY A 387 0.27 -14.45 1.71
CA GLY A 387 1.62 -14.16 1.22
C GLY A 387 2.62 -15.21 1.71
N THR A 388 3.72 -15.40 0.98
CA THR A 388 4.84 -16.22 1.45
C THR A 388 5.67 -15.53 2.53
N SER A 389 5.76 -14.19 2.46
CA SER A 389 6.57 -13.36 3.37
C SER A 389 5.90 -13.17 4.73
N PRO A 390 6.54 -13.54 5.85
CA PRO A 390 6.05 -13.22 7.19
C PRO A 390 5.98 -11.71 7.41
N LEU A 391 4.99 -11.26 8.19
CA LEU A 391 4.86 -9.84 8.53
C LEU A 391 6.13 -9.31 9.21
N ALA A 392 6.75 -10.08 10.11
CA ALA A 392 8.01 -9.70 10.75
C ALA A 392 9.14 -9.44 9.75
N ALA A 393 9.26 -10.26 8.70
CA ALA A 393 10.24 -10.07 7.64
C ALA A 393 9.98 -8.77 6.83
N ILE A 394 8.71 -8.47 6.54
CA ILE A 394 8.33 -7.23 5.84
C ILE A 394 8.59 -6.00 6.74
N LEU A 395 8.35 -6.13 8.04
CA LEU A 395 8.49 -5.06 9.02
C LEU A 395 9.93 -4.84 9.52
N CYS A 396 10.88 -5.68 9.12
CA CYS A 396 12.28 -5.55 9.50
C CYS A 396 12.89 -4.31 8.83
N GLU A 397 13.55 -3.47 9.64
CA GLU A 397 14.19 -2.23 9.17
C GLU A 397 15.53 -2.51 8.46
N ASP A 398 16.18 -3.62 8.82
CA ASP A 398 17.36 -4.09 8.11
C ASP A 398 16.95 -4.68 6.75
N THR A 399 17.35 -3.97 5.71
CA THR A 399 16.99 -4.27 4.33
C THR A 399 17.57 -5.59 3.82
N PHE A 400 18.76 -5.97 4.30
CA PHE A 400 19.38 -7.25 3.98
C PHE A 400 18.59 -8.39 4.63
N GLN A 401 18.31 -8.28 5.94
CA GLN A 401 17.57 -9.30 6.68
C GLN A 401 16.15 -9.46 6.15
N SER A 402 15.47 -8.36 5.84
CA SER A 402 14.15 -8.35 5.22
C SER A 402 14.15 -9.06 3.87
N MET A 403 15.06 -8.69 2.95
CA MET A 403 15.16 -9.31 1.62
C MET A 403 15.51 -10.81 1.74
N TYR A 404 16.49 -11.16 2.58
CA TYR A 404 16.92 -12.53 2.79
C TYR A 404 15.79 -13.41 3.31
N ALA A 405 15.06 -12.96 4.35
CA ALA A 405 13.96 -13.71 4.95
C ALA A 405 12.78 -13.90 3.98
N GLN A 406 12.40 -12.85 3.23
CA GLN A 406 11.34 -12.93 2.23
C GLN A 406 11.71 -13.90 1.08
N MET A 407 12.94 -13.82 0.59
CA MET A 407 13.45 -14.72 -0.44
C MET A 407 13.47 -16.18 0.04
N LEU A 408 13.98 -16.43 1.24
CA LEU A 408 14.05 -17.78 1.82
C LEU A 408 12.64 -18.38 1.98
N CYS A 409 11.68 -17.62 2.52
CA CYS A 409 10.29 -18.08 2.64
C CYS A 409 9.65 -18.35 1.27
N GLY A 410 9.94 -17.50 0.27
CA GLY A 410 9.51 -17.70 -1.11
C GLY A 410 10.09 -18.96 -1.76
N LEU A 411 11.33 -19.32 -1.46
CA LEU A 411 11.97 -20.55 -1.93
C LEU A 411 11.39 -21.79 -1.24
N CYS A 412 11.19 -21.75 0.09
CA CYS A 412 10.58 -22.86 0.83
C CYS A 412 9.16 -23.20 0.34
N ARG A 413 8.39 -22.19 -0.08
CA ARG A 413 7.03 -22.36 -0.61
C ARG A 413 6.96 -22.30 -2.13
N ARG A 414 8.05 -22.58 -2.85
CA ARG A 414 8.18 -22.34 -4.29
C ARG A 414 7.10 -22.97 -5.17
N ARG A 415 6.46 -24.06 -4.72
CA ARG A 415 5.38 -24.76 -5.44
C ARG A 415 4.00 -24.17 -5.15
N ASP A 416 3.85 -23.43 -4.06
CA ASP A 416 2.58 -22.78 -3.72
C ASP A 416 2.48 -21.40 -4.36
N VAL A 417 3.58 -20.85 -4.87
CA VAL A 417 3.61 -19.49 -5.46
C VAL A 417 2.91 -19.48 -6.81
N VAL A 418 1.83 -18.71 -6.90
CA VAL A 418 1.05 -18.48 -8.14
C VAL A 418 1.21 -17.06 -8.69
N ARG A 419 1.78 -16.16 -7.89
CA ARG A 419 2.00 -14.74 -8.21
C ARG A 419 3.29 -14.26 -7.59
N ILE A 420 4.10 -13.55 -8.36
CA ILE A 420 5.34 -12.93 -7.89
C ILE A 420 5.25 -11.44 -8.14
N GLY A 421 5.74 -10.61 -7.23
CA GLY A 421 5.65 -9.18 -7.46
C GLY A 421 6.42 -8.31 -6.48
N THR A 422 6.32 -7.03 -6.75
CA THR A 422 6.76 -5.92 -5.90
C THR A 422 6.06 -4.66 -6.39
N VAL A 423 6.17 -3.55 -5.65
CA VAL A 423 5.52 -2.29 -6.04
C VAL A 423 6.09 -1.75 -7.36
N PHE A 424 7.41 -1.67 -7.51
CA PHE A 424 8.07 -1.15 -8.73
C PHE A 424 9.10 -2.14 -9.27
N ALA A 425 9.21 -2.25 -10.60
CA ALA A 425 10.10 -3.19 -11.29
C ALA A 425 11.54 -3.26 -10.73
N PRO A 426 12.22 -2.15 -10.37
CA PRO A 426 13.56 -2.20 -9.77
C PRO A 426 13.65 -3.05 -8.49
N GLY A 427 12.58 -3.09 -7.68
CA GLY A 427 12.55 -3.92 -6.47
C GLY A 427 12.63 -5.41 -6.77
N LEU A 428 12.03 -5.86 -7.87
CA LEU A 428 12.04 -7.26 -8.30
C LEU A 428 13.37 -7.61 -8.95
N LEU A 429 13.92 -6.69 -9.75
CA LEU A 429 15.27 -6.84 -10.29
C LEU A 429 16.31 -6.94 -9.16
N ARG A 430 16.18 -6.12 -8.11
CA ARG A 430 17.01 -6.22 -6.91
C ARG A 430 16.82 -7.57 -6.20
N ALA A 431 15.60 -8.10 -6.11
CA ALA A 431 15.37 -9.42 -5.53
C ALA A 431 16.04 -10.54 -6.36
N VAL A 432 15.96 -10.48 -7.69
CA VAL A 432 16.68 -11.40 -8.59
C VAL A 432 18.20 -11.26 -8.44
N ARG A 433 18.72 -10.03 -8.34
CA ARG A 433 20.14 -9.76 -8.11
C ARG A 433 20.61 -10.26 -6.74
N PHE A 434 19.80 -10.04 -5.70
CA PHE A 434 20.06 -10.57 -4.37
C PHE A 434 20.19 -12.09 -4.40
N LEU A 435 19.30 -12.74 -5.17
CA LEU A 435 19.35 -14.17 -5.39
C LEU A 435 20.61 -14.61 -6.16
N GLN A 436 21.07 -13.86 -7.16
CA GLN A 436 22.34 -14.10 -7.86
C GLN A 436 23.54 -14.08 -6.91
N MET A 437 23.55 -13.16 -5.94
CA MET A 437 24.68 -12.94 -5.05
C MET A 437 24.68 -13.81 -3.80
N ASN A 438 23.50 -14.24 -3.32
CA ASN A 438 23.36 -14.85 -1.98
C ASN A 438 22.81 -16.29 -2.00
N TRP A 439 22.71 -16.94 -3.16
CA TRP A 439 22.10 -18.27 -3.28
C TRP A 439 22.77 -19.35 -2.44
N GLU A 440 24.10 -19.31 -2.26
CA GLU A 440 24.82 -20.28 -1.43
C GLU A 440 24.33 -20.25 0.02
N GLN A 441 24.01 -19.05 0.50
CA GLN A 441 23.52 -18.80 1.85
C GLN A 441 22.02 -19.10 1.98
N LEU A 442 21.30 -19.32 0.88
CA LEU A 442 19.86 -19.65 0.84
C LEU A 442 19.60 -21.17 0.78
N ALA A 443 20.65 -22.00 0.79
CA ALA A 443 20.58 -23.45 0.60
C ALA A 443 20.26 -24.27 1.88
N GLY A 444 19.37 -23.77 2.75
CA GLY A 444 18.72 -24.59 3.79
C GLY A 444 19.15 -24.37 5.25
N VAL A 445 19.96 -23.36 5.56
CA VAL A 445 20.25 -22.94 6.95
C VAL A 445 20.06 -21.44 7.05
N LEU A 446 19.45 -20.97 8.14
CA LEU A 446 19.29 -19.54 8.39
C LEU A 446 20.67 -18.89 8.54
N ASN A 447 20.94 -17.88 7.71
CA ASN A 447 22.19 -17.16 7.72
C ASN A 447 22.45 -16.49 9.10
N PRO A 448 23.65 -16.65 9.71
CA PRO A 448 24.00 -16.00 10.97
C PRO A 448 23.89 -14.47 10.96
N ARG A 449 23.86 -13.85 9.77
CA ARG A 449 23.63 -12.41 9.60
C ARG A 449 22.19 -11.98 9.88
N VAL A 450 21.25 -12.91 10.01
CA VAL A 450 19.88 -12.63 10.48
C VAL A 450 19.90 -12.58 12.00
N THR A 451 20.09 -11.38 12.54
CA THR A 451 20.20 -11.10 13.97
C THR A 451 18.90 -10.60 14.59
N ASP A 452 17.94 -10.13 13.78
CA ASP A 452 16.63 -9.70 14.23
C ASP A 452 15.82 -10.90 14.73
N GLN A 453 15.50 -10.90 16.03
CA GLN A 453 14.83 -12.00 16.70
C GLN A 453 13.43 -12.27 16.15
N SER A 454 12.68 -11.22 15.77
CA SER A 454 11.33 -11.37 15.23
C SER A 454 11.35 -12.02 13.85
N VAL A 455 12.31 -11.61 13.02
CA VAL A 455 12.56 -12.24 11.72
C VAL A 455 12.96 -13.70 11.93
N HIS A 456 13.93 -13.96 12.81
CA HIS A 456 14.43 -15.29 13.10
C HIS A 456 13.30 -16.25 13.53
N GLU A 457 12.47 -15.86 14.49
CA GLU A 457 11.32 -16.65 14.96
C GLU A 457 10.31 -16.90 13.83
N SER A 458 9.97 -15.87 13.05
CA SER A 458 8.99 -16.01 11.98
C SER A 458 9.45 -16.90 10.82
N VAL A 459 10.75 -16.93 10.54
CA VAL A 459 11.34 -17.78 9.49
C VAL A 459 11.53 -19.21 10.01
N ALA A 460 11.85 -19.39 11.30
CA ALA A 460 12.01 -20.71 11.91
C ALA A 460 10.74 -21.58 11.81
N ASP A 461 9.55 -20.97 11.85
CA ASP A 461 8.27 -21.68 11.66
C ASP A 461 8.08 -22.23 10.23
N ILE A 462 8.78 -21.65 9.25
CA ILE A 462 8.65 -21.99 7.81
C ILE A 462 9.82 -22.87 7.36
N LEU A 463 11.03 -22.58 7.84
CA LEU A 463 12.26 -23.22 7.41
C LEU A 463 12.33 -24.65 7.96
N ARG A 464 12.41 -25.62 7.04
CA ARG A 464 12.71 -27.02 7.36
C ARG A 464 13.93 -27.45 6.54
N PRO A 465 14.80 -28.32 7.07
CA PRO A 465 15.89 -28.88 6.27
C PRO A 465 15.33 -29.60 5.05
N ASP A 466 15.64 -29.07 3.86
CA ASP A 466 15.20 -29.61 2.56
C ASP A 466 16.43 -29.74 1.64
N PRO A 467 17.11 -30.90 1.66
CA PRO A 467 18.28 -31.17 0.82
C PRO A 467 17.94 -31.14 -0.68
N ASP A 468 16.72 -31.53 -1.06
CA ASP A 468 16.29 -31.58 -2.45
C ASP A 468 16.13 -30.16 -3.01
N LEU A 469 15.54 -29.24 -2.23
CA LEU A 469 15.48 -27.82 -2.57
C LEU A 469 16.89 -27.22 -2.70
N ALA A 470 17.80 -27.52 -1.76
CA ALA A 470 19.17 -27.04 -1.80
C ALA A 470 19.94 -27.55 -3.03
N GLN A 471 19.73 -28.82 -3.41
CA GLN A 471 20.32 -29.40 -4.62
C GLN A 471 19.73 -28.78 -5.89
N PHE A 472 18.41 -28.58 -5.94
CA PHE A 472 17.72 -27.91 -7.03
C PHE A 472 18.27 -26.49 -7.25
N ILE A 473 18.42 -25.72 -6.18
CA ILE A 473 19.01 -24.37 -6.23
C ILE A 473 20.45 -24.44 -6.77
N ARG A 474 21.30 -25.34 -6.27
CA ARG A 474 22.66 -25.50 -6.82
C ARG A 474 22.67 -25.86 -8.31
N ALA A 475 21.76 -26.71 -8.75
CA ALA A 475 21.69 -27.19 -10.12
C ALA A 475 21.16 -26.14 -11.11
N GLU A 476 20.17 -25.34 -10.72
CA GLU A 476 19.68 -24.25 -11.57
C GLU A 476 20.73 -23.14 -11.71
N TRP A 477 21.53 -22.88 -10.67
CA TRP A 477 22.50 -21.78 -10.66
C TRP A 477 23.80 -22.10 -11.40
N SER A 478 24.21 -23.38 -11.43
CA SER A 478 25.41 -23.81 -12.18
C SER A 478 25.29 -23.64 -13.70
N LYS A 479 24.08 -23.41 -14.22
CA LYS A 479 23.82 -23.20 -15.65
C LYS A 479 24.36 -21.86 -16.17
N GLY A 480 24.50 -20.86 -15.31
CA GLY A 480 25.03 -19.53 -15.66
C GLY A 480 24.12 -18.67 -16.58
N ASP A 481 23.02 -19.22 -17.08
CA ASP A 481 21.97 -18.51 -17.83
C ASP A 481 20.77 -18.21 -16.92
N TRP A 482 20.33 -16.96 -16.91
CA TRP A 482 19.26 -16.46 -16.04
C TRP A 482 17.95 -16.19 -16.77
N ALA A 483 17.87 -16.47 -18.07
CA ALA A 483 16.63 -16.38 -18.83
C ALA A 483 15.56 -17.31 -18.23
N GLY A 484 14.37 -16.78 -17.94
CA GLY A 484 13.27 -17.54 -17.34
C GLY A 484 13.53 -18.05 -15.92
N ILE A 485 14.48 -17.47 -15.18
CA ILE A 485 14.79 -17.92 -13.82
C ILE A 485 13.57 -17.93 -12.89
N ILE A 486 12.65 -16.98 -13.04
CA ILE A 486 11.46 -16.88 -12.20
C ILE A 486 10.55 -18.09 -12.42
N THR A 487 10.29 -18.50 -13.65
CA THR A 487 9.46 -19.68 -13.94
C THR A 487 10.18 -20.99 -13.62
N ARG A 488 11.51 -21.03 -13.70
CA ARG A 488 12.27 -22.22 -13.26
C ARG A 488 12.17 -22.42 -11.75
N ILE A 489 12.34 -21.35 -10.97
CA ILE A 489 12.28 -21.41 -9.49
C ILE A 489 10.83 -21.50 -9.00
N TRP A 490 9.90 -20.79 -9.61
CA TRP A 490 8.48 -20.76 -9.24
C TRP A 490 7.61 -21.14 -10.45
N PRO A 491 7.51 -22.44 -10.77
CA PRO A 491 6.90 -22.96 -11.99
C PRO A 491 5.38 -22.83 -12.02
N ASN A 492 4.75 -22.57 -10.88
CA ASN A 492 3.31 -22.35 -10.78
C ASN A 492 2.95 -20.85 -10.85
N ALA A 493 3.95 -19.96 -10.97
CA ALA A 493 3.71 -18.53 -11.11
C ALA A 493 2.97 -18.25 -12.42
N LYS A 494 1.84 -17.55 -12.33
CA LYS A 494 0.96 -17.23 -13.45
C LYS A 494 1.18 -15.82 -13.99
N CYS A 495 1.71 -14.92 -13.16
CA CYS A 495 1.97 -13.52 -13.52
C CYS A 495 3.04 -12.87 -12.64
N VAL A 496 3.62 -11.79 -13.15
CA VAL A 496 4.47 -10.86 -12.40
C VAL A 496 3.66 -9.59 -12.11
N GLU A 497 3.36 -9.31 -10.85
CA GLU A 497 2.65 -8.10 -10.41
C GLU A 497 3.66 -6.99 -10.09
N THR A 498 3.70 -5.93 -10.92
CA THR A 498 4.50 -4.74 -10.65
C THR A 498 4.07 -3.55 -11.49
N VAL A 499 4.35 -2.32 -11.05
CA VAL A 499 4.12 -1.14 -11.88
C VAL A 499 5.13 -1.11 -13.04
N VAL A 500 4.60 -1.09 -14.26
CA VAL A 500 5.37 -1.07 -15.53
C VAL A 500 4.96 0.09 -16.44
N THR A 501 4.25 1.09 -15.92
CA THR A 501 3.84 2.30 -16.64
C THR A 501 4.77 3.48 -16.33
N GLY A 502 4.71 4.54 -17.15
CA GLY A 502 5.61 5.69 -17.06
C GLY A 502 7.08 5.28 -17.17
N SER A 503 7.95 5.82 -16.30
CA SER A 503 9.37 5.47 -16.28
C SER A 503 9.68 4.02 -15.95
N MET A 504 8.72 3.22 -15.47
CA MET A 504 8.95 1.79 -15.23
C MET A 504 8.85 0.93 -16.50
N ALA A 505 8.30 1.47 -17.61
CA ALA A 505 8.12 0.73 -18.85
C ALA A 505 9.44 0.19 -19.45
N GLN A 506 10.56 0.91 -19.23
CA GLN A 506 11.88 0.51 -19.70
C GLN A 506 12.35 -0.86 -19.15
N TYR A 507 11.83 -1.29 -18.00
CA TYR A 507 12.24 -2.56 -17.37
C TYR A 507 11.46 -3.75 -17.91
N VAL A 508 10.41 -3.55 -18.72
CA VAL A 508 9.59 -4.63 -19.29
C VAL A 508 10.43 -5.68 -20.04
N PRO A 509 11.40 -5.32 -20.91
CA PRO A 509 12.26 -6.30 -21.56
C PRO A 509 13.07 -7.15 -20.56
N THR A 510 13.65 -6.54 -19.53
CA THR A 510 14.42 -7.22 -18.50
C THR A 510 13.54 -8.13 -17.63
N LEU A 511 12.33 -7.68 -17.30
CA LEU A 511 11.33 -8.50 -16.62
C LEU A 511 10.89 -9.70 -17.47
N ASN A 512 10.70 -9.51 -18.78
CA ASN A 512 10.38 -10.60 -19.72
C ASN A 512 11.51 -11.62 -19.81
N TYR A 513 12.77 -11.15 -19.84
CA TYR A 513 13.95 -12.02 -19.81
C TYR A 513 13.97 -12.90 -18.55
N TYR A 514 13.85 -12.32 -17.35
CA TYR A 514 13.89 -13.11 -16.11
C TYR A 514 12.62 -13.94 -15.87
N SER A 515 11.47 -13.47 -16.34
CA SER A 515 10.19 -14.16 -16.17
C SER A 515 9.98 -15.29 -17.17
N GLY A 516 10.68 -15.29 -18.30
CA GLY A 516 10.45 -16.25 -19.38
C GLY A 516 9.12 -15.99 -20.09
N GLY A 517 8.69 -14.73 -20.14
CA GLY A 517 7.46 -14.31 -20.82
C GLY A 517 6.18 -14.48 -20.00
N LEU A 518 6.25 -14.52 -18.67
CA LEU A 518 5.03 -14.45 -17.86
C LEU A 518 4.33 -13.09 -18.08
N PRO A 519 2.99 -13.03 -18.07
CA PRO A 519 2.26 -11.77 -18.10
C PRO A 519 2.72 -10.84 -16.97
N VAL A 520 3.13 -9.63 -17.32
CA VAL A 520 3.50 -8.58 -16.37
C VAL A 520 2.30 -7.65 -16.19
N ILE A 521 1.69 -7.70 -15.01
CA ILE A 521 0.44 -7.01 -14.72
C ILE A 521 0.68 -5.77 -13.86
N SER A 522 0.11 -4.63 -14.28
CA SER A 522 0.07 -3.41 -13.47
C SER A 522 -1.35 -3.16 -12.98
N THR A 523 -1.54 -3.19 -11.67
CA THR A 523 -2.86 -3.40 -11.06
C THR A 523 -3.53 -2.12 -10.58
N ALA A 524 -2.77 -1.17 -10.02
CA ALA A 524 -3.32 0.04 -9.44
C ALA A 524 -2.46 1.27 -9.72
N TYR A 525 -3.11 2.43 -9.78
CA TYR A 525 -2.49 3.75 -9.85
C TYR A 525 -2.82 4.54 -8.58
N ALA A 526 -1.78 4.91 -7.84
CA ALA A 526 -1.88 5.57 -6.54
C ALA A 526 -0.63 6.42 -6.25
N SER A 527 -0.79 7.40 -5.37
CA SER A 527 0.28 8.22 -4.82
C SER A 527 0.15 8.35 -3.29
N SER A 528 1.07 9.11 -2.67
CA SER A 528 0.95 9.43 -1.24
C SER A 528 -0.16 10.46 -0.97
N GLU A 529 -0.49 11.30 -1.96
CA GLU A 529 -1.55 12.31 -1.91
C GLU A 529 -2.95 11.67 -2.00
N CYS A 530 -3.12 10.71 -2.90
CA CYS A 530 -4.41 10.08 -3.16
C CYS A 530 -4.24 8.73 -3.87
N PHE A 531 -5.26 7.87 -3.73
CA PHE A 531 -5.40 6.64 -4.50
C PHE A 531 -6.41 6.88 -5.62
N PHE A 532 -6.05 6.57 -6.86
CA PHE A 532 -6.83 7.04 -8.02
C PHE A 532 -7.72 5.96 -8.61
N GLY A 533 -7.14 4.82 -8.99
CA GLY A 533 -7.83 3.82 -9.79
C GLY A 533 -7.09 2.51 -9.96
N PHE A 534 -7.69 1.59 -10.70
CA PHE A 534 -7.12 0.27 -11.00
C PHE A 534 -7.30 -0.12 -12.46
N ASN A 535 -6.47 -1.04 -12.92
CA ASN A 535 -6.54 -1.58 -14.28
C ASN A 535 -7.64 -2.65 -14.34
N LEU A 536 -8.67 -2.39 -15.17
CA LEU A 536 -9.79 -3.31 -15.38
C LEU A 536 -9.45 -4.45 -16.36
N ASN A 537 -8.35 -4.32 -17.11
CA ASN A 537 -7.80 -5.34 -17.99
C ASN A 537 -6.33 -5.65 -17.63
N PRO A 538 -6.09 -6.38 -16.52
CA PRO A 538 -4.73 -6.58 -16.00
C PRO A 538 -3.82 -7.41 -16.91
N LEU A 539 -4.36 -8.17 -17.87
CA LEU A 539 -3.59 -8.98 -18.83
C LEU A 539 -3.30 -8.24 -20.15
N CYS A 540 -3.65 -6.97 -20.29
CA CYS A 540 -3.28 -6.18 -21.47
C CYS A 540 -1.74 -6.10 -21.62
N ASP A 541 -1.28 -5.76 -22.82
CA ASP A 541 0.15 -5.48 -23.01
C ASP A 541 0.57 -4.32 -22.10
N PRO A 542 1.79 -4.35 -21.50
CA PRO A 542 2.29 -3.26 -20.68
C PRO A 542 2.22 -1.86 -21.33
N SER A 543 2.28 -1.78 -22.66
CA SER A 543 2.16 -0.52 -23.41
C SER A 543 0.71 0.00 -23.53
N GLU A 544 -0.29 -0.85 -23.31
CA GLU A 544 -1.72 -0.53 -23.43
C GLU A 544 -2.39 -0.27 -22.08
N VAL A 545 -1.64 -0.35 -20.98
CA VAL A 545 -2.16 -0.22 -19.62
C VAL A 545 -2.90 1.10 -19.44
N SER A 546 -4.18 0.99 -19.04
CA SER A 546 -5.04 2.12 -18.73
C SER A 546 -5.72 1.89 -17.37
N TYR A 547 -5.69 2.92 -16.52
CA TYR A 547 -6.29 2.87 -15.18
C TYR A 547 -7.66 3.53 -15.18
N THR A 548 -8.66 2.82 -14.68
CA THR A 548 -10.02 3.36 -14.52
C THR A 548 -10.12 4.07 -13.18
N PHE A 549 -10.43 5.36 -13.22
CA PHE A 549 -10.51 6.18 -12.01
C PHE A 549 -11.75 5.84 -11.21
N MET A 550 -11.58 5.75 -9.89
CA MET A 550 -12.68 5.47 -8.97
C MET A 550 -13.22 6.79 -8.42
N PRO A 551 -14.43 7.21 -8.81
CA PRO A 551 -14.94 8.56 -8.52
C PRO A 551 -15.24 8.80 -7.05
N ASN A 552 -15.24 7.77 -6.21
CA ASN A 552 -15.44 7.88 -4.76
C ASN A 552 -14.14 8.16 -3.98
N MET A 553 -12.97 8.19 -4.64
CA MET A 553 -11.70 8.29 -3.94
C MET A 553 -11.34 9.73 -3.53
N ALA A 554 -11.52 10.67 -4.44
CA ALA A 554 -11.33 12.10 -4.24
C ALA A 554 -12.13 12.85 -5.32
N TYR A 555 -12.21 14.18 -5.23
CA TYR A 555 -12.72 14.99 -6.34
C TYR A 555 -11.57 15.30 -7.31
N PHE A 556 -11.77 14.99 -8.59
CA PHE A 556 -10.77 15.02 -9.64
C PHE A 556 -11.11 16.08 -10.69
N GLU A 557 -10.11 16.91 -10.99
CA GLU A 557 -10.14 17.90 -12.07
C GLU A 557 -8.91 17.70 -12.95
N PHE A 558 -9.01 18.16 -14.19
CA PHE A 558 -8.03 17.88 -15.24
C PHE A 558 -7.67 19.17 -15.96
N LEU A 559 -6.40 19.56 -15.94
CA LEU A 559 -5.90 20.75 -16.63
C LEU A 559 -5.39 20.34 -18.01
N PRO A 560 -6.00 20.82 -19.11
CA PRO A 560 -5.53 20.50 -20.46
C PRO A 560 -4.04 20.83 -20.65
N VAL A 561 -3.34 19.94 -21.33
CA VAL A 561 -1.97 20.16 -21.79
C VAL A 561 -2.01 20.42 -23.29
N ASP A 562 -1.47 21.55 -23.72
CA ASP A 562 -1.38 21.90 -25.13
C ASP A 562 -0.27 21.11 -25.83
N GLY A 563 -0.27 21.07 -27.17
CA GLY A 563 0.71 20.32 -27.97
C GLY A 563 2.19 20.73 -27.78
N ASN A 564 2.45 21.85 -27.08
CA ASN A 564 3.80 22.30 -26.71
C ASN A 564 4.23 21.82 -25.31
N GLY A 565 3.43 21.03 -24.60
CA GLY A 565 3.70 20.58 -23.22
C GLY A 565 3.41 21.62 -22.14
N ASP A 566 2.89 22.80 -22.52
CA ASP A 566 2.45 23.82 -21.58
C ASP A 566 1.01 23.57 -21.12
N THR A 567 0.76 23.77 -19.83
CA THR A 567 -0.58 23.65 -19.24
C THR A 567 -1.39 24.91 -19.47
N SER A 568 -2.67 24.74 -19.79
CA SER A 568 -3.61 25.84 -20.04
C SER A 568 -3.96 26.64 -18.77
N HIS A 569 -4.85 27.63 -18.89
CA HIS A 569 -5.25 28.45 -17.74
C HIS A 569 -6.18 27.68 -16.79
N GLU A 570 -6.18 28.08 -15.51
CA GLU A 570 -7.02 27.47 -14.47
C GLU A 570 -8.53 27.48 -14.79
N ALA A 571 -8.98 28.43 -15.62
CA ALA A 571 -10.34 28.51 -16.12
C ALA A 571 -10.74 27.28 -16.97
N ASP A 572 -9.77 26.58 -17.54
CA ASP A 572 -9.96 25.48 -18.48
C ASP A 572 -10.02 24.11 -17.79
N LEU A 573 -10.05 24.05 -16.45
CA LEU A 573 -10.18 22.76 -15.75
C LEU A 573 -11.43 22.01 -16.20
N VAL A 574 -11.25 20.73 -16.48
CA VAL A 574 -12.30 19.81 -16.91
C VAL A 574 -12.63 18.85 -15.78
N GLU A 575 -13.91 18.59 -15.54
CA GLU A 575 -14.33 17.57 -14.56
C GLU A 575 -14.09 16.15 -15.08
N LEU A 576 -13.92 15.18 -14.16
CA LEU A 576 -13.68 13.77 -14.49
C LEU A 576 -14.62 13.21 -15.56
N ALA A 577 -15.92 13.50 -15.49
CA ALA A 577 -16.91 12.98 -16.43
C ALA A 577 -16.86 13.63 -17.83
N ARG A 578 -16.05 14.68 -18.02
CA ARG A 578 -16.05 15.53 -19.23
C ARG A 578 -14.73 15.54 -19.99
N VAL A 579 -13.76 14.73 -19.56
CA VAL A 579 -12.49 14.58 -20.28
C VAL A 579 -12.71 13.99 -21.68
N GLU A 580 -11.84 14.31 -22.63
CA GLU A 580 -12.00 13.90 -24.03
C GLU A 580 -10.96 12.83 -24.41
N VAL A 581 -11.40 11.76 -25.10
CA VAL A 581 -10.52 10.68 -25.57
C VAL A 581 -9.41 11.24 -26.46
N GLY A 582 -8.17 10.80 -26.21
CA GLY A 582 -6.97 11.21 -26.93
C GLY A 582 -6.33 12.50 -26.42
N ARG A 583 -7.02 13.29 -25.57
CA ARG A 583 -6.43 14.50 -24.96
C ARG A 583 -5.59 14.17 -23.74
N GLU A 584 -4.62 15.06 -23.48
CA GLU A 584 -3.71 15.01 -22.34
C GLU A 584 -4.06 16.06 -21.31
N TYR A 585 -3.95 15.67 -20.04
CA TYR A 585 -4.30 16.51 -18.92
C TYR A 585 -3.32 16.32 -17.76
N GLU A 586 -2.98 17.41 -17.07
CA GLU A 586 -2.39 17.33 -15.74
C GLU A 586 -3.48 17.04 -14.69
N LEU A 587 -3.21 16.09 -13.80
CA LEU A 587 -4.14 15.72 -12.74
C LEU A 587 -4.14 16.74 -11.59
N VAL A 588 -5.34 17.24 -11.27
CA VAL A 588 -5.62 18.10 -10.11
C VAL A 588 -6.57 17.39 -9.16
N VAL A 589 -6.25 17.35 -7.86
CA VAL A 589 -7.04 16.59 -6.87
C VAL A 589 -7.50 17.45 -5.71
N THR A 590 -8.71 17.17 -5.23
CA THR A 590 -9.22 17.64 -3.95
C THR A 590 -9.54 16.44 -3.06
N THR A 591 -8.83 16.31 -1.94
CA THR A 591 -8.88 15.13 -1.05
C THR A 591 -9.57 15.45 0.27
N TYR A 592 -10.04 14.40 0.96
CA TYR A 592 -10.59 14.56 2.30
C TYR A 592 -9.53 15.04 3.31
N SER A 593 -8.24 14.81 3.04
CA SER A 593 -7.14 15.25 3.90
C SER A 593 -6.78 16.73 3.78
N GLY A 594 -7.60 17.51 3.06
CA GLY A 594 -7.47 18.97 3.00
C GLY A 594 -6.54 19.48 1.91
N LEU A 595 -6.11 18.63 0.99
CA LEU A 595 -5.51 19.09 -0.27
C LEU A 595 -6.67 19.56 -1.16
N ASN A 596 -6.72 20.84 -1.50
CA ASN A 596 -7.81 21.43 -2.30
C ASN A 596 -7.22 21.97 -3.61
N ARG A 597 -7.72 21.50 -4.76
CA ARG A 597 -7.20 21.76 -6.11
C ARG A 597 -5.67 21.67 -6.20
N TYR A 598 -5.12 20.62 -5.58
CA TYR A 598 -3.69 20.35 -5.54
C TYR A 598 -3.22 19.71 -6.85
N ARG A 599 -2.18 20.29 -7.45
CA ARG A 599 -1.52 19.75 -8.65
C ARG A 599 -0.68 18.52 -8.32
N ILE A 600 -1.04 17.37 -8.88
CA ILE A 600 -0.25 16.14 -8.74
C ILE A 600 1.05 16.22 -9.57
N GLY A 601 0.99 16.89 -10.72
CA GLY A 601 2.08 16.97 -11.69
C GLY A 601 2.19 15.76 -12.62
N ASP A 602 1.27 14.80 -12.54
CA ASP A 602 1.19 13.65 -13.46
C ASP A 602 0.39 14.06 -14.71
N ILE A 603 0.94 13.77 -15.90
CA ILE A 603 0.27 13.96 -17.18
C ILE A 603 -0.38 12.64 -17.62
N LEU A 604 -1.68 12.71 -17.88
CA LEU A 604 -2.54 11.58 -18.17
C LEU A 604 -3.20 11.76 -19.53
N ARG A 605 -3.21 10.73 -20.36
CA ARG A 605 -3.95 10.70 -21.63
C ARG A 605 -5.19 9.84 -21.47
N VAL A 606 -6.34 10.36 -21.91
CA VAL A 606 -7.60 9.61 -21.90
C VAL A 606 -7.57 8.56 -23.01
N THR A 607 -7.66 7.28 -22.66
CA THR A 607 -7.66 6.18 -23.63
C THR A 607 -9.06 5.66 -23.96
N GLY A 608 -10.03 5.91 -23.08
CA GLY A 608 -11.40 5.47 -23.28
C GLY A 608 -12.24 5.63 -22.02
N PHE A 609 -13.38 4.96 -21.99
CA PHE A 609 -14.32 4.95 -20.87
C PHE A 609 -14.77 3.53 -20.57
N HIS A 610 -14.85 3.19 -19.29
CA HIS A 610 -15.61 2.04 -18.82
C HIS A 610 -16.90 2.56 -18.18
N ASN A 611 -18.04 2.28 -18.82
CA ASN A 611 -19.30 2.95 -18.53
C ASN A 611 -19.12 4.48 -18.62
N ALA A 612 -19.35 5.23 -17.54
CA ALA A 612 -19.12 6.68 -17.51
C ALA A 612 -17.74 7.07 -16.93
N ALA A 613 -16.94 6.10 -16.45
CA ALA A 613 -15.64 6.39 -15.84
C ALA A 613 -14.53 6.41 -16.89
N PRO A 614 -13.76 7.51 -16.99
CA PRO A 614 -12.64 7.59 -17.91
C PRO A 614 -11.50 6.66 -17.49
N GLN A 615 -10.79 6.18 -18.50
CA GLN A 615 -9.58 5.38 -18.38
C GLN A 615 -8.38 6.20 -18.86
N PHE A 616 -7.29 6.15 -18.10
CA PHE A 616 -6.11 6.97 -18.37
C PHE A 616 -4.85 6.13 -18.50
N SER A 617 -4.04 6.42 -19.53
CA SER A 617 -2.65 5.99 -19.62
C SER A 617 -1.73 7.09 -19.07
N ILE A 618 -0.68 6.71 -18.35
CA ILE A 618 0.30 7.65 -17.79
C ILE A 618 1.30 8.05 -18.88
N VAL A 619 1.35 9.34 -19.21
CA VAL A 619 2.30 9.90 -20.18
C VAL A 619 3.63 10.20 -19.51
N GLY A 620 3.59 10.85 -18.34
CA GLY A 620 4.80 11.25 -17.63
C GLY A 620 4.50 12.20 -16.46
N ARG A 621 5.51 12.96 -16.04
CA ARG A 621 5.38 14.03 -15.05
C ARG A 621 5.81 15.35 -15.65
N GLN A 622 5.07 16.41 -15.35
CA GLN A 622 5.39 17.77 -15.76
C GLN A 622 6.58 18.26 -14.92
N ASN A 623 7.78 18.15 -15.49
CA ASN A 623 8.99 18.82 -15.03
C ASN A 623 9.99 18.91 -16.19
N VAL A 624 10.64 20.06 -16.35
CA VAL A 624 11.81 20.19 -17.21
C VAL A 624 12.91 19.32 -16.61
N LEU A 625 13.29 18.26 -17.32
CA LEU A 625 14.28 17.31 -16.87
C LEU A 625 15.69 17.81 -17.20
N LEU A 626 15.89 18.27 -18.43
CA LEU A 626 17.14 18.81 -18.93
C LEU A 626 16.90 20.13 -19.68
N SER A 627 17.86 21.03 -19.53
CA SER A 627 17.91 22.32 -20.22
C SER A 627 19.35 22.83 -20.21
N ILE A 628 19.86 23.28 -21.36
CA ILE A 628 21.16 23.97 -21.47
C ILE A 628 20.93 25.46 -21.73
N GLU A 629 19.99 25.80 -22.61
CA GLU A 629 19.58 27.16 -22.95
C GLU A 629 18.05 27.29 -22.95
N PHE A 630 17.41 27.51 -24.12
CA PHE A 630 15.96 27.58 -24.25
C PHE A 630 15.31 26.21 -24.45
N ASP A 631 16.13 25.17 -24.69
CA ASP A 631 15.66 23.80 -24.78
C ASP A 631 15.08 23.36 -23.43
N LYS A 632 13.94 22.69 -23.49
CA LYS A 632 13.29 22.08 -22.34
C LYS A 632 12.95 20.66 -22.74
N THR A 633 13.77 19.72 -22.28
CA THR A 633 13.49 18.30 -22.46
C THR A 633 12.85 17.77 -21.20
N ASP A 634 11.66 17.19 -21.31
CA ASP A 634 10.98 16.54 -20.20
C ASP A 634 11.37 15.07 -20.04
N GLU A 635 10.87 14.42 -18.97
CA GLU A 635 11.15 13.02 -18.69
C GLU A 635 10.61 12.06 -19.77
N ALA A 636 9.44 12.35 -20.33
CA ALA A 636 8.79 11.49 -21.31
C ALA A 636 9.48 11.57 -22.68
N GLU A 637 9.93 12.76 -23.09
CA GLU A 637 10.76 12.98 -24.27
C GLU A 637 12.08 12.20 -24.17
N LEU A 638 12.82 12.37 -23.07
CA LEU A 638 14.08 11.66 -22.88
C LEU A 638 13.87 10.14 -22.85
N GLN A 639 12.82 9.66 -22.20
CA GLN A 639 12.50 8.23 -22.16
C GLN A 639 12.18 7.67 -23.54
N ARG A 640 11.37 8.37 -24.35
CA ARG A 640 11.08 7.97 -25.73
C ARG A 640 12.36 7.95 -26.58
N ALA A 641 13.23 8.93 -26.41
CA ALA A 641 14.49 9.02 -27.15
C ALA A 641 15.45 7.86 -26.81
N VAL A 642 15.61 7.53 -25.52
CA VAL A 642 16.42 6.39 -25.06
C VAL A 642 15.84 5.07 -25.55
N GLU A 643 14.52 4.86 -25.48
CA GLU A 643 13.88 3.62 -25.94
C GLU A 643 14.00 3.45 -27.47
N ARG A 644 13.88 4.55 -28.23
CA ARG A 644 14.10 4.55 -29.68
C ARG A 644 15.53 4.13 -30.05
N ALA A 645 16.54 4.72 -29.41
CA ALA A 645 17.93 4.34 -29.63
C ALA A 645 18.23 2.89 -29.20
N SER A 646 17.76 2.49 -28.02
CA SER A 646 17.92 1.13 -27.48
C SER A 646 17.30 0.07 -28.39
N SER A 647 16.05 0.30 -28.83
CA SER A 647 15.31 -0.65 -29.67
C SER A 647 15.87 -0.77 -31.08
N ALA A 648 16.26 0.35 -31.71
CA ALA A 648 16.76 0.36 -33.08
C ALA A 648 18.21 -0.15 -33.19
N LEU A 649 19.07 0.14 -32.21
CA LEU A 649 20.52 -0.01 -32.35
C LEU A 649 21.16 -0.97 -31.36
N LEU A 650 20.61 -1.17 -30.15
CA LEU A 650 21.21 -2.08 -29.16
C LEU A 650 20.59 -3.49 -29.19
N ARG A 651 19.25 -3.58 -29.27
CA ARG A 651 18.55 -4.88 -29.28
C ARG A 651 19.04 -5.85 -30.36
N PRO A 652 19.35 -5.43 -31.61
CA PRO A 652 19.90 -6.33 -32.64
C PRO A 652 21.24 -6.98 -32.26
N HIS A 653 21.99 -6.35 -31.34
CA HIS A 653 23.27 -6.83 -30.84
C HIS A 653 23.14 -7.65 -29.54
N GLY A 654 21.91 -7.92 -29.09
CA GLY A 654 21.66 -8.64 -27.83
C GLY A 654 22.04 -7.82 -26.59
N VAL A 655 22.02 -6.49 -26.70
CA VAL A 655 22.30 -5.55 -25.60
C VAL A 655 21.03 -4.75 -25.29
N VAL A 656 20.74 -4.55 -24.01
CA VAL A 656 19.63 -3.70 -23.56
C VAL A 656 20.13 -2.70 -22.54
N VAL A 657 19.55 -1.49 -22.54
CA VAL A 657 19.76 -0.52 -21.47
C VAL A 657 19.06 -1.04 -20.22
N LEU A 658 19.83 -1.37 -19.18
CA LEU A 658 19.31 -1.84 -17.90
C LEU A 658 18.71 -0.68 -17.11
N ASP A 659 19.43 0.43 -17.05
CA ASP A 659 18.96 1.68 -16.46
C ASP A 659 19.73 2.88 -17.04
N TYR A 660 19.19 4.08 -16.84
CA TYR A 660 19.83 5.32 -17.25
C TYR A 660 19.49 6.50 -16.35
N THR A 661 20.38 7.49 -16.34
CA THR A 661 20.12 8.84 -15.80
C THR A 661 20.79 9.86 -16.69
N SER A 662 20.49 11.14 -16.51
CA SER A 662 21.08 12.21 -17.29
C SER A 662 21.55 13.38 -16.42
N ARG A 663 22.34 14.27 -17.03
CA ARG A 663 22.58 15.61 -16.49
C ARG A 663 22.83 16.60 -17.62
N ALA A 664 22.57 17.87 -17.34
CA ALA A 664 23.06 18.97 -18.15
C ALA A 664 24.52 19.23 -17.77
N CYS A 665 25.45 19.07 -18.73
CA CYS A 665 26.86 19.32 -18.54
C CYS A 665 27.21 20.71 -19.06
N THR A 666 27.55 21.62 -18.15
CA THR A 666 27.97 23.00 -18.45
C THR A 666 29.47 23.22 -18.24
N GLU A 667 30.23 22.12 -18.09
CA GLU A 667 31.69 22.15 -17.96
C GLU A 667 32.40 22.45 -19.28
N SER A 668 31.73 22.19 -20.40
CA SER A 668 32.17 22.57 -21.74
C SER A 668 31.23 23.63 -22.34
N ILE A 669 31.76 24.43 -23.27
CA ILE A 669 30.99 25.48 -23.95
C ILE A 669 31.07 25.20 -25.47
N PRO A 670 29.93 25.03 -26.17
CA PRO A 670 28.57 25.00 -25.62
C PRO A 670 28.33 23.79 -24.69
N GLY A 671 27.45 23.96 -23.70
CA GLY A 671 27.07 22.87 -22.81
C GLY A 671 26.31 21.77 -23.56
N HIS A 672 26.26 20.56 -23.02
CA HIS A 672 25.64 19.41 -23.69
C HIS A 672 24.93 18.49 -22.71
N TYR A 673 24.08 17.61 -23.24
CA TYR A 673 23.44 16.56 -22.44
C TYR A 673 24.39 15.38 -22.26
N VAL A 674 24.48 14.88 -21.03
CA VAL A 674 25.17 13.63 -20.70
C VAL A 674 24.14 12.61 -20.24
N ILE A 675 24.16 11.42 -20.84
CA ILE A 675 23.29 10.30 -20.48
C ILE A 675 24.18 9.14 -20.01
N TYR A 676 23.98 8.70 -18.78
CA TYR A 676 24.66 7.53 -18.22
C TYR A 676 23.86 6.28 -18.51
N TRP A 677 24.49 5.27 -19.13
CA TRP A 677 23.86 3.98 -19.46
C TRP A 677 24.54 2.84 -18.73
N GLU A 678 23.76 2.05 -17.98
CA GLU A 678 24.18 0.72 -17.55
C GLU A 678 23.57 -0.30 -18.51
N LEU A 679 24.42 -1.14 -19.11
CA LEU A 679 24.00 -2.06 -20.17
C LEU A 679 23.94 -3.51 -19.63
N LEU A 680 22.92 -4.25 -20.07
CA LEU A 680 22.77 -5.68 -19.84
C LEU A 680 22.99 -6.45 -21.15
N LEU A 681 23.91 -7.41 -21.10
CA LEU A 681 24.16 -8.37 -22.18
C LEU A 681 23.19 -9.54 -22.05
N THR A 682 22.37 -9.78 -23.06
CA THR A 682 21.35 -10.85 -23.04
C THR A 682 21.90 -12.23 -23.42
N ASN A 683 23.11 -12.30 -23.96
CA ASN A 683 23.83 -13.55 -24.24
C ASN A 683 25.35 -13.32 -24.13
N LYS A 684 26.14 -14.41 -24.15
CA LYS A 684 27.60 -14.35 -23.91
C LYS A 684 28.40 -13.74 -25.06
N ASP A 685 27.85 -13.71 -26.27
CA ASP A 685 28.51 -13.18 -27.46
C ASP A 685 28.08 -11.72 -27.76
N ALA A 686 27.18 -11.17 -26.94
CA ALA A 686 26.67 -9.82 -27.08
C ALA A 686 27.79 -8.81 -26.79
N ALA A 687 28.05 -7.97 -27.77
CA ALA A 687 28.97 -6.85 -27.67
C ALA A 687 28.44 -5.70 -28.53
N VAL A 688 28.72 -4.48 -28.08
CA VAL A 688 28.35 -3.26 -28.78
C VAL A 688 29.62 -2.45 -29.00
N ASP A 689 29.84 -2.04 -30.25
CA ASP A 689 30.98 -1.23 -30.66
C ASP A 689 30.75 0.26 -30.39
N GLY A 690 31.82 1.04 -30.32
CA GLY A 690 31.77 2.50 -30.16
C GLY A 690 30.93 3.17 -31.25
N ASP A 691 31.11 2.75 -32.50
CA ASP A 691 30.33 3.27 -33.64
C ASP A 691 28.81 3.05 -33.50
N VAL A 692 28.38 2.01 -32.78
CA VAL A 692 26.95 1.78 -32.48
C VAL A 692 26.50 2.77 -31.41
N LEU A 693 27.29 3.00 -30.36
CA LEU A 693 26.99 3.94 -29.28
C LEU A 693 26.98 5.40 -29.74
N GLU A 694 27.89 5.79 -30.63
CA GLU A 694 27.87 7.10 -31.29
C GLU A 694 26.59 7.30 -32.11
N ARG A 695 26.16 6.27 -32.86
CA ARG A 695 24.86 6.31 -33.56
C ARG A 695 23.68 6.35 -32.59
N CYS A 696 23.76 5.71 -31.43
CA CYS A 696 22.76 5.87 -30.38
C CYS A 696 22.67 7.32 -29.90
N CYS A 697 23.80 8.02 -29.75
CA CYS A 697 23.79 9.44 -29.39
C CYS A 697 22.99 10.26 -30.41
N LEU A 698 23.26 10.05 -31.71
CA LEU A 698 22.53 10.74 -32.79
C LEU A 698 21.05 10.39 -32.81
N GLU A 699 20.69 9.11 -32.63
CA GLU A 699 19.30 8.67 -32.62
C GLU A 699 18.51 9.29 -31.45
N ILE A 700 19.17 9.51 -30.30
CA ILE A 700 18.58 10.26 -29.19
C ILE A 700 18.38 11.73 -29.61
N GLU A 701 19.40 12.39 -30.16
CA GLU A 701 19.27 13.79 -30.61
C GLU A 701 18.14 13.97 -31.64
N ASP A 702 17.98 13.04 -32.58
CA ASP A 702 16.92 13.04 -33.59
C ASP A 702 15.51 12.84 -33.02
N ALA A 703 15.41 12.25 -31.83
CA ALA A 703 14.14 12.01 -31.15
C ALA A 703 13.74 13.15 -30.19
N LEU A 704 14.65 14.08 -29.90
CA LEU A 704 14.38 15.23 -29.03
C LEU A 704 13.59 16.34 -29.76
N ASN A 705 13.03 17.24 -28.96
CA ASN A 705 12.15 18.30 -29.45
C ASN A 705 12.84 19.23 -30.48
N PRO A 706 12.04 19.92 -31.34
CA PRO A 706 12.58 20.80 -32.36
C PRO A 706 13.48 21.91 -31.82
N VAL A 707 13.25 22.39 -30.58
CA VAL A 707 14.07 23.45 -29.96
C VAL A 707 15.48 22.91 -29.68
N TYR A 708 15.60 21.73 -29.07
CA TYR A 708 16.90 21.06 -28.89
C TYR A 708 17.63 20.89 -30.23
N ARG A 709 16.93 20.37 -31.25
CA ARG A 709 17.53 20.13 -32.58
C ARG A 709 17.90 21.42 -33.30
N GLN A 710 17.09 22.48 -33.19
CA GLN A 710 17.42 23.82 -33.69
C GLN A 710 18.68 24.35 -33.02
N SER A 711 18.75 24.24 -31.68
CA SER A 711 19.89 24.73 -30.91
C SER A 711 21.18 23.95 -31.18
N ARG A 712 21.08 22.67 -31.60
CA ARG A 712 22.21 21.88 -32.12
C ARG A 712 22.64 22.30 -33.53
N VAL A 713 21.69 22.56 -34.44
CA VAL A 713 21.93 22.70 -35.89
C VAL A 713 22.13 24.15 -36.34
N GLU A 714 21.26 25.06 -35.91
CA GLU A 714 21.23 26.46 -36.35
C GLU A 714 21.96 27.38 -35.36
N ASP A 715 21.61 27.30 -34.07
CA ASP A 715 22.14 28.23 -33.07
C ASP A 715 23.57 27.87 -32.62
N GLY A 716 23.92 26.58 -32.68
CA GLY A 716 25.18 26.05 -32.16
C GLY A 716 25.34 26.23 -30.64
N SER A 717 24.24 26.45 -29.92
CA SER A 717 24.20 26.76 -28.50
C SER A 717 24.22 25.52 -27.60
N ILE A 718 23.99 24.33 -28.17
CA ILE A 718 24.10 23.03 -27.49
C ILE A 718 25.18 22.19 -28.18
N GLY A 719 26.08 21.60 -27.38
CA GLY A 719 27.12 20.67 -27.84
C GLY A 719 26.58 19.26 -28.13
N PRO A 720 27.39 18.38 -28.75
CA PRO A 720 26.98 17.01 -29.07
C PRO A 720 26.60 16.23 -27.83
N LEU A 721 25.46 15.54 -27.89
CA LEU A 721 25.01 14.64 -26.82
C LEU A 721 26.06 13.57 -26.54
N GLU A 722 26.29 13.31 -25.25
CA GLU A 722 27.26 12.33 -24.76
C GLU A 722 26.54 11.16 -24.08
N ILE A 723 26.88 9.92 -24.46
CA ILE A 723 26.54 8.72 -23.71
C ILE A 723 27.77 8.25 -22.92
N ARG A 724 27.63 8.11 -21.61
CA ARG A 724 28.63 7.51 -20.71
C ARG A 724 28.18 6.12 -20.29
N VAL A 725 28.86 5.09 -20.78
CA VAL A 725 28.58 3.71 -20.36
C VAL A 725 29.23 3.48 -19.00
N VAL A 726 28.45 3.06 -18.01
CA VAL A 726 28.93 2.76 -16.65
C VAL A 726 29.03 1.25 -16.40
N ARG A 727 29.87 0.85 -15.43
CA ARG A 727 30.06 -0.57 -15.10
C ARG A 727 28.77 -1.20 -14.54
N PRO A 728 28.53 -2.51 -14.75
CA PRO A 728 27.39 -3.20 -14.14
C PRO A 728 27.39 -3.07 -12.61
N GLY A 729 26.23 -2.78 -12.02
CA GLY A 729 26.05 -2.51 -10.59
C GLY A 729 26.14 -1.04 -10.19
N THR A 730 26.40 -0.11 -11.12
CA THR A 730 26.52 1.32 -10.81
C THR A 730 25.20 1.90 -10.29
N PHE A 731 24.06 1.57 -10.92
CA PHE A 731 22.77 2.05 -10.44
C PHE A 731 22.31 1.35 -9.14
N GLU A 732 22.87 0.18 -8.82
CA GLU A 732 22.71 -0.46 -7.51
C GLU A 732 23.46 0.33 -6.43
N GLU A 733 24.72 0.71 -6.69
CA GLU A 733 25.49 1.60 -5.80
C GLU A 733 24.82 2.97 -5.63
N LEU A 734 24.24 3.53 -6.72
CA LEU A 734 23.47 4.78 -6.65
C LEU A 734 22.20 4.63 -5.79
N MET A 735 21.51 3.51 -5.91
CA MET A 735 20.36 3.19 -5.07
C MET A 735 20.78 3.07 -3.60
N ASP A 736 21.86 2.37 -3.30
CA ASP A 736 22.38 2.22 -1.94
C ASP A 736 22.84 3.57 -1.35
N TYR A 737 23.45 4.44 -2.16
CA TYR A 737 23.74 5.81 -1.77
C TYR A 737 22.46 6.56 -1.39
N ALA A 738 21.41 6.51 -2.22
CA ALA A 738 20.14 7.16 -1.92
C ALA A 738 19.47 6.59 -0.65
N ILE A 739 19.57 5.28 -0.42
CA ILE A 739 19.07 4.61 0.79
C ILE A 739 19.83 5.08 2.02
N SER A 740 21.16 5.19 1.95
CA SER A 740 22.00 5.71 3.04
C SER A 740 21.63 7.16 3.44
N ARG A 741 21.10 7.92 2.48
CA ARG A 741 20.59 9.29 2.67
C ARG A 741 19.11 9.33 3.06
N GLY A 742 18.50 8.20 3.38
CA GLY A 742 17.14 8.11 3.86
C GLY A 742 16.08 7.91 2.77
N THR A 743 16.41 7.35 1.61
CA THR A 743 15.38 6.92 0.64
C THR A 743 14.81 5.55 0.98
N SER A 744 13.48 5.38 0.89
CA SER A 744 12.84 4.07 1.03
C SER A 744 13.11 3.20 -0.19
N ILE A 745 13.51 1.95 0.01
CA ILE A 745 13.66 0.94 -1.06
C ILE A 745 12.36 0.77 -1.85
N ALA A 746 11.23 0.66 -1.15
CA ALA A 746 9.93 0.42 -1.77
C ALA A 746 9.42 1.59 -2.63
N GLN A 747 10.05 2.77 -2.52
CA GLN A 747 9.73 3.96 -3.31
C GLN A 747 10.87 4.39 -4.24
N TYR A 748 12.02 3.70 -4.20
CA TYR A 748 13.18 4.13 -4.97
C TYR A 748 12.89 3.96 -6.47
N LYS A 749 13.16 5.03 -7.22
CA LYS A 749 13.22 5.06 -8.67
C LYS A 749 14.52 5.76 -9.03
N VAL A 750 15.25 5.26 -10.01
CA VAL A 750 16.45 5.95 -10.51
C VAL A 750 16.02 7.33 -11.02
N PRO A 751 16.59 8.42 -10.48
CA PRO A 751 16.26 9.77 -10.93
C PRO A 751 16.68 9.91 -12.39
N ARG A 752 15.79 10.41 -13.24
CA ARG A 752 16.09 10.55 -14.67
C ARG A 752 17.06 11.69 -14.98
N CYS A 753 17.23 12.63 -14.04
CA CYS A 753 18.25 13.67 -14.08
C CYS A 753 18.88 13.83 -12.70
N VAL A 754 20.19 14.04 -12.65
CA VAL A 754 20.97 14.25 -11.44
C VAL A 754 21.76 15.55 -11.50
N THR A 755 21.73 16.32 -10.41
CA THR A 755 22.46 17.59 -10.28
C THR A 755 23.36 17.64 -9.04
N LEU A 756 23.18 16.71 -8.10
CA LEU A 756 23.95 16.68 -6.86
C LEU A 756 25.40 16.25 -7.14
N PRO A 757 26.41 17.07 -6.79
CA PRO A 757 27.81 16.76 -7.10
C PRO A 757 28.28 15.37 -6.63
N PRO A 758 27.96 14.89 -5.40
CA PRO A 758 28.37 13.55 -4.97
C PRO A 758 27.78 12.40 -5.81
N VAL A 759 26.59 12.62 -6.38
CA VAL A 759 25.93 11.63 -7.24
C VAL A 759 26.60 11.61 -8.62
N VAL A 760 26.94 12.77 -9.16
CA VAL A 760 27.66 12.89 -10.43
C VAL A 760 29.06 12.30 -10.31
N GLU A 761 29.78 12.58 -9.22
CA GLU A 761 31.09 11.98 -8.94
C GLU A 761 31.03 10.45 -8.82
N LEU A 762 29.99 9.90 -8.18
CA LEU A 762 29.76 8.46 -8.11
C LEU A 762 29.59 7.88 -9.52
N LEU A 763 28.72 8.47 -10.35
CA LEU A 763 28.50 8.00 -11.72
C LEU A 763 29.77 8.12 -12.57
N ASP A 764 30.47 9.24 -12.52
CA ASP A 764 31.67 9.51 -13.30
C ASP A 764 32.83 8.57 -12.93
N SER A 765 32.98 8.22 -11.65
CA SER A 765 33.98 7.24 -11.21
C SER A 765 33.73 5.82 -11.73
N HIS A 766 32.53 5.54 -12.26
CA HIS A 766 32.10 4.24 -12.75
C HIS A 766 32.05 4.15 -14.28
N VAL A 767 32.41 5.23 -14.98
CA VAL A 767 32.38 5.29 -16.44
C VAL A 767 33.46 4.38 -17.03
N VAL A 768 33.02 3.53 -17.95
CA VAL A 768 33.85 2.60 -18.72
C VAL A 768 34.22 3.20 -20.08
N SER A 769 33.30 3.93 -20.72
CA SER A 769 33.53 4.60 -22.00
C SER A 769 32.58 5.78 -22.21
N CYS A 770 33.03 6.77 -22.98
CA CYS A 770 32.26 7.95 -23.38
C CYS A 770 32.14 7.98 -24.91
N HIS A 771 30.96 8.31 -25.41
CA HIS A 771 30.65 8.38 -26.84
C HIS A 771 29.86 9.66 -27.10
N PHE A 772 30.15 10.34 -28.21
CA PHE A 772 29.48 11.57 -28.58
C PHE A 772 28.71 11.39 -29.88
N SER A 773 27.66 12.18 -30.07
CA SER A 773 26.97 12.22 -31.36
C SER A 773 27.93 12.58 -32.50
N PRO A 774 28.08 11.74 -33.53
CA PRO A 774 29.08 11.93 -34.58
C PRO A 774 28.65 12.97 -35.62
N LYS A 775 27.38 13.37 -35.62
CA LYS A 775 26.77 14.30 -36.59
C LYS A 775 25.72 15.17 -35.89
N LEU A 776 25.25 16.18 -36.61
CA LEU A 776 24.12 16.98 -36.17
C LEU A 776 22.79 16.23 -36.41
N PRO A 777 21.77 16.40 -35.54
CA PRO A 777 20.45 15.84 -35.76
C PRO A 777 19.76 16.51 -36.95
N HIS A 778 18.72 15.86 -37.47
CA HIS A 778 17.90 16.40 -38.53
C HIS A 778 17.02 17.54 -38.02
N TRP A 779 17.11 18.72 -38.65
CA TRP A 779 16.24 19.86 -38.35
C TRP A 779 15.93 20.65 -39.62
N THR A 780 14.68 21.08 -39.78
CA THR A 780 14.25 21.99 -40.86
C THR A 780 13.29 23.05 -40.31
N PRO A 781 13.34 24.30 -40.81
CA PRO A 781 12.41 25.34 -40.39
C PRO A 781 10.97 25.00 -40.77
N GLY A 782 10.06 24.98 -39.78
CA GLY A 782 8.61 24.98 -40.03
C GLY A 782 7.90 23.62 -40.15
N GLN A 783 8.49 22.50 -39.73
CA GLN A 783 7.74 21.24 -39.60
C GLN A 783 6.97 21.16 -38.27
N PRO A 784 5.64 20.94 -38.29
CA PRO A 784 4.90 20.46 -37.11
C PRO A 784 5.35 19.03 -36.74
N GLN A 785 5.31 18.68 -35.46
CA GLN A 785 5.50 17.29 -35.00
C GLN A 785 4.41 16.39 -35.62
N GLU A 786 4.81 15.28 -36.26
CA GLU A 786 3.92 14.16 -36.61
C GLU A 786 3.66 13.24 -35.41
#